data_AF-A0A8X7RQG8-F1
#
_entry.id   AF-A0A8X7RQG8-F1
#
_cell.length_a   1.000
_cell.length_b   1.000
_cell.length_c   1.000
_cell.angle_alpha   90.00
_cell.angle_beta   90.00
_cell.angle_gamma   90.00
#
_symmetry.space_group_name_H-M   'P 1'
#
loop_
_entity.id
_entity.type
_entity.pdbx_description
1 polymer ?
#
loop_
_entity_poly.entity_id
_entity_poly.type
_entity_poly.pdbx_seq_one_letter_code
_entity_poly.pdbx_strand_id
1 'polypeptide(L)'
;MAEPSLARLSALFFGFLLLLATYSWVPGLHSGYLSGTGVRKTLGPDLKLRVDHSSAKPHHPLDPLTVQEIERVRAILLDHEPGFGSGSATIHSMALDEPDKKRVVKWKKGNRLPSRRAEVLALSSGQSHVIIVDLDSGRVVSDVVNPTSGYPILTMDDLIVASQVALKSIEFNRSVEARGVKLSDLVALPTFTGWFGPEEEGRRILKVQCFTSQDTPNYFMRPIEGLYATVDMDKLEVIKIVDKGMVPIPKAAGTEYRYNVQNKPVHMDRINPISIEQPEGPSFLVEDGHLVKWANWVFHVKADHRAGMIISQATVRDSETGEPRSVMYKGFPSELFVPYMDPGELWYYKSYLDAGEIGLGPAAMPLVPLNDCPRNAYYIDGVFASPDGKAIVQPNMICLFERYAGDVSWRHSEILIPSADIRESRPKVTLVARMATSVGNYDYTFDWEFQTDGLIRVTVAASGMLMVKGTPYENVDDLGDKQDESGPLISENVIGVVHDHFITFHLDMDIDGPMNNSFVKVHLEKQRVPTGKSPRKSYLKVKKYVAKTEKDAQIKLSLYDPYEFHVVNPNRKSRLGNPAGYRIIPGGNAVSLLDHDDPPQIRGAFSNNQIWVTRYNRSEQFAGGVLVYQSHGDDTLQVWSDRDRSIENNDIVLWYTLGFHHIPCQEDYPVMPTVAASFELKPLISLNQSVIDCRPSLRKIYRSVDRLLHLDWFFLI
;
A
#
# COMPACT_ATOMS: atom_id res chain seq x y z
N MET A 1 -52.76 -7.47 13.33
CA MET A 1 -52.87 -6.21 14.11
C MET A 1 -52.00 -6.33 15.35
N ALA A 2 -50.78 -5.82 15.23
CA ALA A 2 -49.84 -5.38 16.28
C ALA A 2 -48.56 -5.04 15.52
N GLU A 3 -48.36 -3.74 15.22
CA GLU A 3 -47.12 -3.24 14.63
C GLU A 3 -45.96 -3.43 15.62
N PRO A 4 -44.79 -3.97 15.21
CA PRO A 4 -43.58 -3.79 15.97
C PRO A 4 -42.90 -2.50 15.53
N SER A 5 -42.67 -1.61 16.50
CA SER A 5 -42.10 -0.29 16.29
C SER A 5 -40.70 -0.33 15.67
N LEU A 6 -40.49 0.56 14.70
CA LEU A 6 -39.21 0.88 14.03
C LEU A 6 -38.05 1.25 14.98
N ALA A 7 -38.29 1.37 16.29
CA ALA A 7 -37.30 1.79 17.29
C ALA A 7 -36.41 0.67 17.86
N ARG A 8 -36.66 -0.61 17.52
CA ARG A 8 -35.84 -1.75 18.00
C ARG A 8 -34.83 -2.30 16.98
N LEU A 9 -34.96 -1.95 15.69
CA LEU A 9 -33.94 -2.23 14.67
C LEU A 9 -32.76 -1.25 14.73
N SER A 10 -32.95 -0.06 15.31
CA SER A 10 -31.93 0.99 15.45
C SER A 10 -30.95 0.78 16.61
N ALA A 11 -31.28 -0.03 17.62
CA ALA A 11 -30.45 -0.20 18.82
C ALA A 11 -29.39 -1.31 18.72
N LEU A 12 -29.56 -2.28 17.82
CA LEU A 12 -28.64 -3.41 17.62
C LEU A 12 -27.56 -3.13 16.56
N PHE A 13 -27.70 -2.05 15.78
CA PHE A 13 -26.72 -1.56 14.81
C PHE A 13 -25.58 -0.74 15.43
N PHE A 14 -25.70 -0.35 16.71
CA PHE A 14 -24.71 0.50 17.40
C PHE A 14 -23.38 -0.21 17.72
N GLY A 15 -23.33 -1.55 17.70
CA GLY A 15 -22.10 -2.30 17.97
C GLY A 15 -21.03 -2.17 16.86
N PHE A 16 -21.47 -2.06 15.61
CA PHE A 16 -20.58 -1.91 14.45
C PHE A 16 -20.17 -0.45 14.22
N LEU A 17 -21.07 0.49 14.55
CA LEU A 17 -20.79 1.93 14.55
C LEU A 17 -19.85 2.36 15.69
N LEU A 18 -19.78 1.68 16.84
CA LEU A 18 -18.86 2.07 17.91
C LEU A 18 -17.36 1.85 17.58
N LEU A 19 -17.02 0.99 16.62
CA LEU A 19 -15.61 0.80 16.20
C LEU A 19 -15.14 1.88 15.21
N LEU A 20 -16.05 2.55 14.50
CA LEU A 20 -15.73 3.66 13.59
C LEU A 20 -16.09 5.06 14.18
N ALA A 21 -17.07 5.15 15.09
CA ALA A 21 -17.52 6.42 15.67
C ALA A 21 -16.87 6.78 17.03
N THR A 22 -16.13 5.89 17.70
CA THR A 22 -15.47 6.23 18.99
C THR A 22 -14.22 7.09 18.87
N TYR A 23 -13.84 7.51 17.65
CA TYR A 23 -12.79 8.51 17.46
C TYR A 23 -13.29 9.94 17.17
N SER A 24 -14.60 10.21 17.26
CA SER A 24 -15.14 11.57 17.12
C SER A 24 -16.17 11.94 18.20
N TRP A 25 -15.70 12.65 19.23
CA TRP A 25 -16.42 13.59 20.12
C TRP A 25 -17.56 13.13 21.05
N VAL A 26 -17.33 13.24 22.37
CA VAL A 26 -18.26 13.89 23.33
C VAL A 26 -17.43 14.72 24.35
N PRO A 27 -17.73 16.02 24.58
CA PRO A 27 -17.09 16.85 25.60
C PRO A 27 -17.65 16.58 27.01
N GLY A 28 -16.82 16.83 28.02
CA GLY A 28 -16.96 16.28 29.37
C GLY A 28 -18.24 16.60 30.16
N LEU A 29 -18.50 15.75 31.15
CA LEU A 29 -19.23 16.08 32.38
C LEU A 29 -18.92 15.06 33.49
N HIS A 30 -18.85 15.58 34.71
CA HIS A 30 -18.42 14.95 35.96
C HIS A 30 -19.26 13.74 36.44
N SER A 31 -18.58 12.74 37.02
CA SER A 31 -18.89 12.11 38.33
C SER A 31 -17.67 11.23 38.70
N GLY A 32 -17.10 11.16 39.89
CA GLY A 32 -17.68 11.33 41.22
C GLY A 32 -17.75 9.96 41.91
N TYR A 33 -16.66 9.59 42.61
CA TYR A 33 -16.54 8.55 43.65
C TYR A 33 -16.75 7.06 43.29
N LEU A 34 -15.69 6.26 43.47
CA LEU A 34 -15.58 5.31 44.59
C LEU A 34 -14.12 4.85 44.77
N SER A 35 -13.65 5.01 46.00
CA SER A 35 -12.30 4.73 46.51
C SER A 35 -12.09 3.24 46.78
N GLY A 36 -10.93 2.70 46.39
CA GLY A 36 -10.43 1.39 46.81
C GLY A 36 -8.94 1.27 46.52
N THR A 37 -8.14 1.25 47.57
CA THR A 37 -6.68 1.47 47.63
C THR A 37 -5.82 0.34 47.05
N GLY A 38 -4.80 0.71 46.26
CA GLY A 38 -3.41 0.40 46.61
C GLY A 38 -2.66 -0.68 45.83
N VAL A 39 -2.10 -0.36 44.66
CA VAL A 39 -0.74 -0.76 44.25
C VAL A 39 -0.14 0.35 43.38
N ARG A 40 0.92 1.01 43.87
CA ARG A 40 1.77 1.92 43.09
C ARG A 40 2.56 1.08 42.07
N LYS A 41 2.14 1.09 40.81
CA LYS A 41 3.04 0.88 39.66
C LYS A 41 3.13 2.19 38.91
N THR A 42 4.29 2.83 39.01
CA THR A 42 4.73 3.90 38.12
C THR A 42 4.93 3.32 36.72
N LEU A 43 3.84 3.19 35.97
CA LEU A 43 3.84 3.23 34.51
C LEU A 43 3.12 4.53 34.20
N GLY A 44 3.88 5.55 33.81
CA GLY A 44 3.30 6.82 33.35
C GLY A 44 2.36 6.53 32.19
N PRO A 45 1.20 7.20 32.11
CA PRO A 45 0.37 7.14 30.93
C PRO A 45 1.07 7.98 29.88
N ASP A 46 1.85 7.36 28.99
CA ASP A 46 2.21 8.02 27.73
C ASP A 46 0.96 8.02 26.83
N LEU A 47 -0.03 8.82 27.23
CA LEU A 47 -0.97 9.46 26.34
C LEU A 47 -0.10 10.34 25.42
N LYS A 48 0.48 9.75 24.35
CA LYS A 48 1.00 10.56 23.25
C LYS A 48 -0.16 11.46 22.81
N LEU A 49 -0.01 12.76 23.10
CA LEU A 49 -0.98 13.80 22.80
C LEU A 49 -1.44 13.63 21.35
N ARG A 50 -2.74 13.45 21.14
CA ARG A 50 -3.33 13.53 19.79
C ARG A 50 -2.84 14.84 19.17
N VAL A 51 -2.28 14.76 17.96
CA VAL A 51 -1.82 15.95 17.25
C VAL A 51 -3.03 16.83 17.01
N ASP A 52 -2.97 18.09 17.47
CA ASP A 52 -4.04 19.04 17.24
C ASP A 52 -3.91 19.62 15.82
N HIS A 53 -4.75 19.13 14.92
CA HIS A 53 -4.79 19.57 13.52
C HIS A 53 -5.61 20.86 13.32
N SER A 54 -6.23 21.41 14.37
CA SER A 54 -7.15 22.56 14.29
C SER A 54 -6.48 23.90 13.96
N SER A 55 -5.14 23.97 14.02
CA SER A 55 -4.35 25.15 13.66
C SER A 55 -3.22 24.87 12.65
N ALA A 56 -3.21 23.67 12.06
CA ALA A 56 -2.21 23.25 11.09
C ALA A 56 -2.16 24.18 9.87
N LYS A 57 -0.96 24.38 9.32
CA LYS A 57 -0.73 25.17 8.10
C LYS A 57 0.23 24.41 7.20
N PRO A 58 0.09 24.51 5.87
CA PRO A 58 1.08 23.96 4.97
C PRO A 58 2.39 24.76 5.09
N HIS A 59 3.51 24.05 5.11
CA HIS A 59 4.87 24.60 5.18
C HIS A 59 5.70 24.26 3.93
N HIS A 60 5.26 23.27 3.16
CA HIS A 60 5.84 22.82 1.91
C HIS A 60 4.78 22.77 0.80
N PRO A 61 5.13 23.03 -0.48
CA PRO A 61 4.17 22.96 -1.59
C PRO A 61 3.47 21.61 -1.76
N LEU A 62 4.08 20.53 -1.27
CA LEU A 62 3.56 19.16 -1.38
C LEU A 62 2.83 18.67 -0.12
N ASP A 63 2.77 19.46 0.95
CA ASP A 63 2.04 19.06 2.17
C ASP A 63 0.59 18.72 1.84
N PRO A 64 -0.01 17.68 2.46
CA PRO A 64 -1.41 17.34 2.23
C PRO A 64 -2.32 18.52 2.58
N LEU A 65 -3.57 18.47 2.14
CA LEU A 65 -4.56 19.48 2.55
C LEU A 65 -4.72 19.43 4.07
N THR A 66 -4.71 20.58 4.73
CA THR A 66 -5.00 20.65 6.16
C THR A 66 -6.51 20.55 6.43
N VAL A 67 -6.90 20.31 7.69
CA VAL A 67 -8.31 20.32 8.11
C VAL A 67 -9.02 21.61 7.68
N GLN A 68 -8.36 22.77 7.83
CA GLN A 68 -8.92 24.07 7.47
C GLN A 68 -9.06 24.23 5.95
N GLU A 69 -8.09 23.71 5.20
CA GLU A 69 -8.15 23.71 3.73
C GLU A 69 -9.31 22.84 3.24
N ILE A 70 -9.49 21.62 3.78
CA ILE A 70 -10.61 20.73 3.44
C ILE A 70 -11.96 21.38 3.75
N GLU A 71 -12.15 21.92 4.97
CA GLU A 71 -13.40 22.61 5.33
C GLU A 71 -13.63 23.86 4.47
N ARG A 72 -12.56 24.53 4.02
CA ARG A 72 -12.66 25.65 3.08
C ARG A 72 -13.09 25.19 1.69
N VAL A 73 -12.55 24.08 1.18
CA VAL A 73 -13.01 23.47 -0.09
C VAL A 73 -14.50 23.14 0.02
N ARG A 74 -14.90 22.44 1.09
CA ARG A 74 -16.29 22.11 1.36
C ARG A 74 -17.19 23.33 1.32
N ALA A 75 -16.82 24.41 2.03
CA ALA A 75 -17.60 25.65 2.05
C ALA A 75 -17.75 26.28 0.65
N ILE A 76 -16.74 26.18 -0.22
CA ILE A 76 -16.80 26.67 -1.59
C ILE A 76 -17.73 25.79 -2.44
N LEU A 77 -17.69 24.47 -2.23
CA LEU A 77 -18.49 23.51 -3.00
C LEU A 77 -19.98 23.55 -2.65
N LEU A 78 -20.36 23.93 -1.41
CA LEU A 78 -21.77 23.95 -0.99
C LEU A 78 -22.68 24.79 -1.93
N ASP A 79 -22.14 25.88 -2.47
CA ASP A 79 -22.86 26.78 -3.39
C ASP A 79 -22.56 26.50 -4.87
N HIS A 80 -21.82 25.44 -5.19
CA HIS A 80 -21.41 25.06 -6.55
C HIS A 80 -22.30 23.92 -7.09
N GLU A 81 -22.66 24.01 -8.37
CA GLU A 81 -23.26 22.87 -9.10
C GLU A 81 -22.24 21.71 -9.15
N PRO A 82 -22.63 20.42 -9.10
CA PRO A 82 -23.95 19.87 -9.34
C PRO A 82 -24.74 19.54 -8.06
N GLY A 83 -24.62 20.38 -7.01
CA GLY A 83 -25.51 20.34 -5.85
C GLY A 83 -24.94 19.62 -4.62
N PHE A 84 -23.73 20.01 -4.18
CA PHE A 84 -23.18 19.53 -2.91
C PHE A 84 -24.00 20.00 -1.71
N GLY A 85 -24.54 21.22 -1.74
CA GLY A 85 -25.38 21.77 -0.67
C GLY A 85 -26.73 21.05 -0.49
N SER A 86 -27.29 20.50 -1.57
CA SER A 86 -28.50 19.66 -1.54
C SER A 86 -28.22 18.19 -1.22
N GLY A 87 -26.95 17.78 -1.23
CA GLY A 87 -26.55 16.38 -1.10
C GLY A 87 -26.80 15.54 -2.36
N SER A 88 -27.07 16.16 -3.50
CA SER A 88 -27.21 15.45 -4.79
C SER A 88 -25.86 15.10 -5.43
N ALA A 89 -24.79 15.78 -5.01
CA ALA A 89 -23.42 15.47 -5.37
C ALA A 89 -22.65 14.95 -4.14
N THR A 90 -21.88 13.88 -4.32
CA THR A 90 -21.04 13.27 -3.27
C THR A 90 -19.56 13.41 -3.61
N ILE A 91 -18.73 13.60 -2.60
CA ILE A 91 -17.26 13.63 -2.75
C ILE A 91 -16.74 12.21 -2.58
N HIS A 92 -16.05 11.69 -3.60
CA HIS A 92 -15.45 10.35 -3.58
C HIS A 92 -13.96 10.39 -3.22
N SER A 93 -13.28 11.49 -3.56
CA SER A 93 -11.95 11.79 -3.04
C SER A 93 -11.68 13.29 -3.07
N MET A 94 -10.89 13.77 -2.11
CA MET A 94 -10.35 15.13 -2.09
C MET A 94 -8.87 15.07 -1.74
N ALA A 95 -8.03 15.61 -2.60
CA ALA A 95 -6.58 15.63 -2.42
C ALA A 95 -5.99 16.97 -2.89
N LEU A 96 -4.72 17.19 -2.56
CA LEU A 96 -3.97 18.33 -3.08
C LEU A 96 -3.83 18.20 -4.61
N ASP A 97 -4.28 19.21 -5.35
CA ASP A 97 -3.87 19.40 -6.76
C ASP A 97 -2.40 19.88 -6.75
N GLU A 98 -1.46 18.94 -6.78
CA GLU A 98 -0.04 19.20 -6.61
C GLU A 98 0.46 20.24 -7.63
N PRO A 99 1.22 21.28 -7.21
CA PRO A 99 1.73 22.28 -8.13
C PRO A 99 2.63 21.65 -9.20
N ASP A 100 2.75 22.32 -10.35
CA ASP A 100 3.65 21.89 -11.44
C ASP A 100 5.05 21.53 -10.93
N LYS A 101 5.57 20.37 -11.35
CA LYS A 101 6.87 19.81 -10.95
C LYS A 101 8.00 20.83 -11.01
N LYS A 102 8.05 21.67 -12.06
CA LYS A 102 9.10 22.69 -12.22
C LYS A 102 9.01 23.80 -11.19
N ARG A 103 7.81 24.12 -10.69
CA ARG A 103 7.63 25.09 -9.60
C ARG A 103 8.08 24.50 -8.27
N VAL A 104 7.72 23.24 -8.01
CA VAL A 104 8.08 22.54 -6.77
C VAL A 104 9.59 22.34 -6.66
N VAL A 105 10.25 21.87 -7.73
CA VAL A 105 11.72 21.68 -7.76
C VAL A 105 12.50 22.99 -7.56
N LYS A 106 11.95 24.13 -7.98
CA LYS A 106 12.58 25.45 -7.81
C LYS A 106 12.27 26.10 -6.46
N TRP A 107 11.23 25.63 -5.76
CA TRP A 107 10.82 26.21 -4.49
C TRP A 107 11.84 25.90 -3.40
N LYS A 108 12.03 26.84 -2.48
CA LYS A 108 12.90 26.66 -1.31
C LYS A 108 12.16 27.14 -0.06
N LYS A 109 12.53 26.58 1.09
CA LYS A 109 11.98 27.01 2.38
C LYS A 109 12.17 28.52 2.56
N GLY A 110 11.08 29.21 2.93
CA GLY A 110 11.03 30.68 3.03
C GLY A 110 10.45 31.39 1.79
N ASN A 111 10.39 30.73 0.63
CA ASN A 111 9.61 31.24 -0.50
C ASN A 111 8.11 31.14 -0.20
N ARG A 112 7.32 32.09 -0.73
CA ARG A 112 5.86 31.99 -0.73
C ARG A 112 5.44 30.66 -1.38
N LEU A 113 4.49 29.96 -0.75
CA LEU A 113 3.92 28.75 -1.33
C LEU A 113 3.25 29.07 -2.68
N PRO A 114 3.33 28.17 -3.68
CA PRO A 114 2.44 28.20 -4.81
C PRO A 114 0.98 28.21 -4.35
N SER A 115 0.08 28.68 -5.22
CA SER A 115 -1.34 28.69 -4.90
C SER A 115 -1.82 27.29 -4.54
N ARG A 116 -2.49 27.18 -3.39
CA ARG A 116 -2.99 25.91 -2.86
C ARG A 116 -4.31 25.57 -3.54
N ARG A 117 -4.37 24.38 -4.13
CA ARG A 117 -5.53 23.90 -4.88
C ARG A 117 -5.90 22.51 -4.43
N ALA A 118 -7.19 22.19 -4.40
CA ALA A 118 -7.69 20.86 -4.15
C ALA A 118 -8.27 20.29 -5.44
N GLU A 119 -7.96 19.03 -5.73
CA GLU A 119 -8.65 18.21 -6.71
C GLU A 119 -9.72 17.39 -5.97
N VAL A 120 -10.95 17.47 -6.46
CA VAL A 120 -12.11 16.81 -5.90
C VAL A 120 -12.71 15.93 -6.99
N LEU A 121 -12.76 14.63 -6.74
CA LEU A 121 -13.51 13.70 -7.56
C LEU A 121 -14.89 13.54 -6.94
N ALA A 122 -15.93 13.93 -7.68
CA ALA A 122 -17.30 13.92 -7.22
C ALA A 122 -18.20 13.13 -8.18
N LEU A 123 -19.30 12.59 -7.66
CA LEU A 123 -20.33 11.93 -8.45
C LEU A 123 -21.65 12.69 -8.28
N SER A 124 -22.32 13.00 -9.38
CA SER A 124 -23.68 13.55 -9.36
C SER A 124 -24.46 13.10 -10.58
N SER A 125 -25.69 12.65 -10.37
CA SER A 125 -26.58 12.20 -11.46
C SER A 125 -25.94 11.19 -12.42
N GLY A 126 -25.10 10.29 -11.90
CA GLY A 126 -24.36 9.29 -12.69
C GLY A 126 -23.14 9.83 -13.45
N GLN A 127 -22.80 11.10 -13.29
CA GLN A 127 -21.64 11.75 -13.94
C GLN A 127 -20.51 11.98 -12.94
N SER A 128 -19.29 11.63 -13.35
CA SER A 128 -18.07 11.80 -12.56
C SER A 128 -17.42 13.15 -12.88
N HIS A 129 -17.36 14.04 -11.89
CA HIS A 129 -16.76 15.38 -12.01
C HIS A 129 -15.36 15.41 -11.41
N VAL A 130 -14.40 15.96 -12.15
CA VAL A 130 -13.07 16.34 -11.65
C VAL A 130 -13.05 17.86 -11.46
N ILE A 131 -13.09 18.28 -10.21
CA ILE A 131 -13.24 19.69 -9.81
C ILE A 131 -11.93 20.18 -9.18
N ILE A 132 -11.42 21.31 -9.67
CA ILE A 132 -10.26 21.98 -9.07
C ILE A 132 -10.75 23.23 -8.33
N VAL A 133 -10.51 23.26 -7.03
CA VAL A 133 -10.85 24.38 -6.14
C VAL A 133 -9.58 25.11 -5.75
N ASP A 134 -9.51 26.41 -6.03
CA ASP A 134 -8.38 27.27 -5.69
C ASP A 134 -8.66 28.00 -4.36
N LEU A 135 -7.88 27.65 -3.33
CA LEU A 135 -8.11 28.09 -1.96
C LEU A 135 -7.74 29.56 -1.75
N ASP A 136 -6.76 30.06 -2.51
CA ASP A 136 -6.32 31.46 -2.44
C ASP A 136 -7.39 32.41 -2.99
N SER A 137 -7.98 32.07 -4.14
CA SER A 137 -9.08 32.85 -4.74
C SER A 137 -10.44 32.53 -4.14
N GLY A 138 -10.58 31.38 -3.48
CA GLY A 138 -11.83 30.92 -2.87
C GLY A 138 -12.89 30.52 -3.89
N ARG A 139 -12.48 29.96 -5.04
CA ARG A 139 -13.36 29.65 -6.17
C ARG A 139 -13.03 28.31 -6.81
N VAL A 140 -14.04 27.69 -7.43
CA VAL A 140 -13.84 26.61 -8.40
C VAL A 140 -13.21 27.20 -9.66
N VAL A 141 -12.07 26.66 -10.09
CA VAL A 141 -11.32 27.12 -11.27
C VAL A 141 -11.41 26.15 -12.46
N SER A 142 -11.82 24.91 -12.21
CA SER A 142 -12.11 23.91 -13.23
C SER A 142 -13.16 22.95 -12.70
N ASP A 143 -14.09 22.53 -13.54
CA ASP A 143 -15.06 21.47 -13.28
C ASP A 143 -15.31 20.78 -14.63
N VAL A 144 -14.87 19.53 -14.73
CA VAL A 144 -14.92 18.75 -15.97
C VAL A 144 -15.55 17.40 -15.67
N VAL A 145 -16.57 17.04 -16.44
CA VAL A 145 -17.09 15.66 -16.46
C VAL A 145 -16.06 14.78 -17.16
N ASN A 146 -15.53 13.79 -16.45
CA ASN A 146 -14.54 12.87 -17.02
C ASN A 146 -15.24 11.93 -18.02
N PRO A 147 -14.80 11.87 -19.28
CA PRO A 147 -15.46 11.07 -20.32
C PRO A 147 -15.04 9.59 -20.32
N THR A 148 -14.04 9.18 -19.52
CA THR A 148 -13.60 7.78 -19.45
C THR A 148 -14.69 6.90 -18.88
N SER A 149 -14.66 5.62 -19.23
CA SER A 149 -15.53 4.62 -18.60
C SER A 149 -15.28 4.49 -17.10
N GLY A 150 -16.22 3.88 -16.40
CA GLY A 150 -16.14 3.61 -14.96
C GLY A 150 -16.59 4.77 -14.07
N TYR A 151 -16.38 4.58 -12.76
CA TYR A 151 -16.83 5.46 -11.70
C TYR A 151 -15.70 5.75 -10.70
N PRO A 152 -15.88 6.75 -9.82
CA PRO A 152 -14.92 7.07 -8.76
C PRO A 152 -14.72 5.93 -7.76
N ILE A 153 -13.70 6.08 -6.92
CA ILE A 153 -13.48 5.27 -5.71
C ILE A 153 -14.78 5.17 -4.91
N LEU A 154 -15.12 3.97 -4.44
CA LEU A 154 -16.27 3.75 -3.57
C LEU A 154 -16.03 4.38 -2.19
N THR A 155 -17.05 5.04 -1.66
CA THR A 155 -17.01 5.57 -0.30
C THR A 155 -17.47 4.52 0.70
N MET A 156 -17.12 4.71 1.98
CA MET A 156 -17.69 3.88 3.05
C MET A 156 -19.21 3.95 3.10
N ASP A 157 -19.79 5.10 2.75
CA ASP A 157 -21.24 5.28 2.68
C ASP A 157 -21.85 4.44 1.55
N ASP A 158 -21.20 4.34 0.39
CA ASP A 158 -21.64 3.46 -0.70
C ASP A 158 -21.71 1.99 -0.23
N LEU A 159 -20.67 1.52 0.48
CA LEU A 159 -20.63 0.15 0.98
C LEU A 159 -21.72 -0.12 2.02
N ILE A 160 -21.91 0.81 2.97
CA ILE A 160 -22.93 0.69 4.01
C ILE A 160 -24.33 0.67 3.38
N VAL A 161 -24.59 1.57 2.43
CA VAL A 161 -25.87 1.67 1.74
C VAL A 161 -26.16 0.41 0.93
N ALA A 162 -25.18 -0.14 0.21
CA ALA A 162 -25.34 -1.39 -0.54
C ALA A 162 -25.79 -2.55 0.36
N SER A 163 -25.11 -2.74 1.50
CA SER A 163 -25.48 -3.77 2.48
C SER A 163 -26.90 -3.53 3.03
N GLN A 164 -27.27 -2.28 3.34
CA GLN A 164 -28.62 -1.96 3.81
C GLN A 164 -29.69 -2.26 2.78
N VAL A 165 -29.45 -1.97 1.51
CA VAL A 165 -30.41 -2.25 0.42
C VAL A 165 -30.61 -3.76 0.27
N ALA A 166 -29.54 -4.55 0.26
CA ALA A 166 -29.63 -6.00 0.22
C ALA A 166 -30.45 -6.56 1.41
N LEU A 167 -30.19 -6.07 2.62
CA LEU A 167 -30.88 -6.49 3.84
C LEU A 167 -32.33 -6.00 3.97
N LYS A 168 -32.81 -5.10 3.09
CA LYS A 168 -34.25 -4.77 2.99
C LYS A 168 -35.02 -5.79 2.16
N SER A 169 -34.34 -6.63 1.37
CA SER A 169 -35.00 -7.67 0.57
C SER A 169 -35.50 -8.81 1.46
N ILE A 170 -36.82 -9.01 1.46
CA ILE A 170 -37.47 -10.11 2.18
C ILE A 170 -37.01 -11.46 1.63
N GLU A 171 -36.83 -11.57 0.32
CA GLU A 171 -36.36 -12.80 -0.34
C GLU A 171 -34.95 -13.15 0.09
N PHE A 172 -34.03 -12.18 0.05
CA PHE A 172 -32.64 -12.38 0.45
C PHE A 172 -32.51 -12.80 1.92
N ASN A 173 -33.23 -12.12 2.82
CA ASN A 173 -33.22 -12.46 4.24
C ASN A 173 -33.81 -13.85 4.51
N ARG A 174 -34.88 -14.26 3.79
CA ARG A 174 -35.43 -15.62 3.91
C ARG A 174 -34.40 -16.68 3.49
N SER A 175 -33.64 -16.43 2.44
CA SER A 175 -32.55 -17.31 2.01
C SER A 175 -31.45 -17.44 3.07
N VAL A 176 -31.11 -16.37 3.78
CA VAL A 176 -30.17 -16.40 4.91
C VAL A 176 -30.74 -17.20 6.09
N GLU A 177 -31.96 -16.91 6.50
CA GLU A 177 -32.61 -17.59 7.63
C GLU A 177 -32.83 -19.09 7.36
N ALA A 178 -33.14 -19.46 6.11
CA ALA A 178 -33.26 -20.85 5.68
C ALA A 178 -31.95 -21.66 5.84
N ARG A 179 -30.80 -20.97 5.89
CA ARG A 179 -29.49 -21.56 6.16
C ARG A 179 -29.15 -21.60 7.66
N GLY A 180 -30.11 -21.25 8.52
CA GLY A 180 -29.96 -21.29 9.98
C GLY A 180 -29.19 -20.11 10.57
N VAL A 181 -28.91 -19.06 9.80
CA VAL A 181 -28.20 -17.87 10.26
C VAL A 181 -29.19 -16.82 10.71
N LYS A 182 -29.05 -16.35 11.96
CA LYS A 182 -29.83 -15.22 12.46
C LYS A 182 -29.31 -13.94 11.81
N LEU A 183 -30.20 -13.03 11.43
CA LEU A 183 -29.81 -11.73 10.88
C LEU A 183 -28.96 -10.89 11.86
N SER A 184 -29.01 -11.17 13.17
CA SER A 184 -28.14 -10.54 14.17
C SER A 184 -26.68 -10.97 14.09
N ASP A 185 -26.42 -12.13 13.49
CA ASP A 185 -25.09 -12.73 13.35
C ASP A 185 -24.59 -12.63 11.89
N LEU A 186 -25.36 -11.96 11.02
CA LEU A 186 -25.07 -11.82 9.61
C LEU A 186 -24.13 -10.64 9.35
N VAL A 187 -23.08 -10.87 8.58
CA VAL A 187 -22.21 -9.82 8.04
C VAL A 187 -22.43 -9.76 6.53
N ALA A 188 -23.03 -8.68 6.04
CA ALA A 188 -23.23 -8.42 4.62
C ALA A 188 -22.12 -7.51 4.10
N LEU A 189 -21.29 -8.04 3.20
CA LEU A 189 -20.12 -7.38 2.66
C LEU A 189 -20.29 -7.14 1.15
N PRO A 190 -20.31 -5.89 0.68
CA PRO A 190 -20.29 -5.59 -0.74
C PRO A 190 -18.92 -5.93 -1.32
N THR A 191 -18.94 -6.58 -2.48
CA THR A 191 -17.76 -6.96 -3.26
C THR A 191 -17.76 -6.20 -4.58
N PHE A 192 -16.58 -5.77 -5.02
CA PHE A 192 -16.41 -4.97 -6.23
C PHE A 192 -16.58 -5.86 -7.45
N THR A 193 -17.35 -5.39 -8.43
CA THR A 193 -17.93 -6.23 -9.50
C THR A 193 -17.16 -6.17 -10.81
N GLY A 194 -16.23 -5.23 -10.96
CA GLY A 194 -15.54 -4.99 -12.22
C GLY A 194 -16.51 -4.68 -13.38
N TRP A 195 -16.13 -5.07 -14.59
CA TRP A 195 -16.97 -4.94 -15.77
C TRP A 195 -16.83 -6.21 -16.61
N PHE A 196 -17.96 -6.81 -17.02
CA PHE A 196 -18.00 -8.06 -17.78
C PHE A 196 -18.89 -7.97 -19.02
N GLY A 197 -19.08 -6.76 -19.56
CA GLY A 197 -19.79 -6.52 -20.80
C GLY A 197 -21.14 -5.84 -20.64
N PRO A 198 -21.98 -5.85 -21.71
CA PRO A 198 -23.09 -4.92 -21.85
C PRO A 198 -24.26 -5.08 -20.87
N GLU A 199 -24.42 -6.23 -20.20
CA GLU A 199 -25.56 -6.47 -19.30
C GLU A 199 -25.53 -5.58 -18.05
N GLU A 200 -24.33 -5.17 -17.64
CA GLU A 200 -24.08 -4.35 -16.45
C GLU A 200 -23.80 -2.87 -16.81
N GLU A 201 -23.85 -2.51 -18.11
CA GLU A 201 -23.59 -1.15 -18.58
C GLU A 201 -24.67 -0.15 -18.15
N GLY A 202 -24.23 1.07 -17.83
CA GLY A 202 -25.12 2.16 -17.42
C GLY A 202 -25.72 1.99 -16.01
N ARG A 203 -25.21 1.05 -15.21
CA ARG A 203 -25.58 0.87 -13.80
C ARG A 203 -24.34 0.80 -12.93
N ARG A 204 -24.35 1.54 -11.83
CA ARG A 204 -23.37 1.42 -10.76
C ARG A 204 -23.79 0.29 -9.82
N ILE A 205 -23.09 -0.85 -9.79
CA ILE A 205 -23.58 -2.08 -9.15
C ILE A 205 -22.60 -2.72 -8.15
N LEU A 206 -23.09 -3.04 -6.95
CA LEU A 206 -22.35 -3.83 -5.97
C LEU A 206 -22.96 -5.22 -5.80
N LYS A 207 -22.12 -6.25 -5.63
CA LYS A 207 -22.57 -7.61 -5.27
C LYS A 207 -22.35 -7.84 -3.79
N VAL A 208 -23.41 -8.01 -3.03
CA VAL A 208 -23.37 -8.21 -1.57
C VAL A 208 -23.29 -9.70 -1.28
N GLN A 209 -22.11 -10.14 -0.82
CA GLN A 209 -21.87 -11.48 -0.29
C GLN A 209 -22.12 -11.47 1.23
N CYS A 210 -22.51 -12.60 1.79
CA CYS A 210 -22.77 -12.71 3.22
C CYS A 210 -21.84 -13.72 3.92
N PHE A 211 -21.58 -13.43 5.18
CA PHE A 211 -20.83 -14.24 6.12
C PHE A 211 -21.59 -14.32 7.45
N THR A 212 -21.21 -15.23 8.34
CA THR A 212 -21.72 -15.26 9.71
C THR A 212 -20.63 -15.01 10.73
N SER A 213 -20.87 -14.07 11.65
CA SER A 213 -20.03 -13.80 12.82
C SER A 213 -20.47 -14.60 14.05
N GLN A 214 -21.37 -15.57 13.88
CA GLN A 214 -21.82 -16.42 14.98
C GLN A 214 -20.60 -17.13 15.58
N ASP A 215 -20.42 -17.00 16.89
CA ASP A 215 -19.37 -17.67 17.69
C ASP A 215 -17.90 -17.34 17.32
N THR A 216 -17.64 -16.40 16.40
CA THR A 216 -16.28 -15.97 16.05
C THR A 216 -16.24 -14.56 15.44
N PRO A 217 -15.21 -13.75 15.73
CA PRO A 217 -14.97 -12.50 15.00
C PRO A 217 -14.46 -12.73 13.57
N ASN A 218 -13.92 -13.91 13.26
CA ASN A 218 -13.34 -14.22 11.96
C ASN A 218 -14.42 -14.74 11.00
N TYR A 219 -15.33 -13.85 10.64
CA TYR A 219 -16.45 -14.18 9.74
C TYR A 219 -15.97 -14.48 8.31
N PHE A 220 -14.79 -14.02 7.89
CA PHE A 220 -14.22 -14.36 6.58
C PHE A 220 -14.00 -15.85 6.40
N MET A 221 -13.76 -16.60 7.48
CA MET A 221 -13.69 -18.07 7.44
C MET A 221 -15.07 -18.75 7.44
N ARG A 222 -16.17 -17.98 7.46
CA ARG A 222 -17.55 -18.48 7.55
C ARG A 222 -18.46 -17.88 6.46
N PRO A 223 -18.12 -18.05 5.17
CA PRO A 223 -18.96 -17.58 4.08
C PRO A 223 -20.31 -18.31 4.05
N ILE A 224 -21.35 -17.57 3.71
CA ILE A 224 -22.65 -18.13 3.31
C ILE A 224 -22.58 -18.35 1.80
N GLU A 225 -21.89 -19.43 1.41
CA GLU A 225 -21.68 -19.78 0.01
C GLU A 225 -23.01 -20.10 -0.68
N GLY A 226 -23.08 -19.82 -1.99
CA GLY A 226 -24.29 -20.04 -2.79
C GLY A 226 -25.22 -18.83 -2.86
N LEU A 227 -24.95 -17.72 -2.14
CA LEU A 227 -25.88 -16.60 -2.01
C LEU A 227 -25.21 -15.24 -2.20
N TYR A 228 -25.72 -14.43 -3.13
CA TYR A 228 -25.45 -12.98 -3.18
C TYR A 228 -26.64 -12.18 -3.72
N ALA A 229 -26.64 -10.88 -3.44
CA ALA A 229 -27.56 -9.90 -4.03
C ALA A 229 -26.79 -8.86 -4.84
N THR A 230 -27.22 -8.57 -6.07
CA THR A 230 -26.74 -7.42 -6.83
C THR A 230 -27.61 -6.21 -6.52
N VAL A 231 -26.97 -5.11 -6.13
CA VAL A 231 -27.60 -3.83 -5.79
C VAL A 231 -27.24 -2.80 -6.85
N ASP A 232 -28.26 -2.12 -7.39
CA ASP A 232 -28.11 -0.91 -8.19
C ASP A 232 -27.98 0.29 -7.24
N MET A 233 -26.81 0.92 -7.24
CA MET A 233 -26.44 1.98 -6.30
C MET A 233 -27.06 3.33 -6.63
N ASP A 234 -27.57 3.51 -7.85
CA ASP A 234 -28.21 4.77 -8.25
C ASP A 234 -29.71 4.72 -7.97
N LYS A 235 -30.32 3.54 -8.10
CA LYS A 235 -31.74 3.30 -7.75
C LYS A 235 -31.98 2.82 -6.32
N LEU A 236 -30.91 2.39 -5.63
CA LEU A 236 -30.96 1.80 -4.29
C LEU A 236 -31.92 0.61 -4.18
N GLU A 237 -31.85 -0.29 -5.17
CA GLU A 237 -32.69 -1.49 -5.26
C GLU A 237 -31.87 -2.76 -5.52
N VAL A 238 -32.39 -3.90 -5.04
CA VAL A 238 -31.84 -5.21 -5.40
C VAL A 238 -32.35 -5.59 -6.78
N ILE A 239 -31.45 -5.80 -7.73
CA ILE A 239 -31.79 -6.13 -9.13
C ILE A 239 -31.62 -7.61 -9.48
N LYS A 240 -30.84 -8.34 -8.69
CA LYS A 240 -30.63 -9.79 -8.86
C LYS A 240 -30.36 -10.43 -7.51
N ILE A 241 -30.94 -11.60 -7.26
CA ILE A 241 -30.54 -12.48 -6.17
C ILE A 241 -30.13 -13.80 -6.80
N VAL A 242 -28.97 -14.30 -6.43
CA VAL A 242 -28.53 -15.65 -6.79
C VAL A 242 -28.55 -16.49 -5.54
N ASP A 243 -29.31 -17.58 -5.58
CA ASP A 243 -29.35 -18.61 -4.55
C ASP A 243 -29.13 -19.98 -5.22
N LYS A 244 -27.93 -20.55 -5.08
CA LYS A 244 -27.54 -21.86 -5.63
C LYS A 244 -27.91 -23.04 -4.72
N GLY A 245 -28.68 -22.79 -3.66
CA GLY A 245 -29.01 -23.78 -2.65
C GLY A 245 -28.01 -23.80 -1.48
N MET A 246 -28.20 -24.77 -0.59
CA MET A 246 -27.47 -24.85 0.67
C MET A 246 -26.08 -25.47 0.48
N VAL A 247 -25.06 -24.68 0.80
CA VAL A 247 -23.70 -25.16 1.04
C VAL A 247 -23.46 -25.14 2.56
N PRO A 248 -22.83 -26.17 3.16
CA PRO A 248 -22.49 -26.15 4.57
C PRO A 248 -21.65 -24.91 4.93
N ILE A 249 -22.05 -24.21 5.99
CA ILE A 249 -21.28 -23.07 6.51
C ILE A 249 -20.16 -23.62 7.37
N PRO A 250 -18.88 -23.24 7.12
CA PRO A 250 -17.76 -23.68 7.94
C PRO A 250 -17.95 -23.42 9.43
N LYS A 251 -17.37 -24.28 10.26
CA LYS A 251 -17.45 -24.17 11.73
C LYS A 251 -16.64 -22.97 12.24
N ALA A 252 -17.13 -22.32 13.30
CA ALA A 252 -16.40 -21.24 13.96
C ALA A 252 -15.17 -21.74 14.74
N ALA A 253 -15.18 -23.01 15.15
CA ALA A 253 -14.10 -23.61 15.93
C ALA A 253 -12.76 -23.53 15.19
N GLY A 254 -11.73 -23.01 15.87
CA GLY A 254 -10.39 -22.88 15.29
C GLY A 254 -10.15 -21.61 14.47
N THR A 255 -11.10 -20.66 14.42
CA THR A 255 -10.97 -19.41 13.64
C THR A 255 -10.59 -18.16 14.45
N GLU A 256 -10.68 -18.23 15.79
CA GLU A 256 -10.37 -17.11 16.68
C GLU A 256 -8.87 -16.78 16.66
N TYR A 257 -8.53 -15.52 16.39
CA TYR A 257 -7.16 -15.03 16.26
C TYR A 257 -6.71 -14.14 17.43
N ARG A 258 -7.63 -13.75 18.32
CA ARG A 258 -7.31 -12.88 19.47
C ARG A 258 -6.77 -13.70 20.62
N TYR A 259 -5.48 -13.53 20.89
CA TYR A 259 -4.76 -14.22 21.96
C TYR A 259 -5.51 -14.24 23.31
N ASN A 260 -6.03 -13.10 23.77
CA ASN A 260 -6.69 -12.98 25.07
C ASN A 260 -8.01 -13.74 25.20
N VAL A 261 -8.58 -14.23 24.09
CA VAL A 261 -9.85 -14.96 24.06
C VAL A 261 -9.62 -16.47 23.89
N GLN A 262 -8.43 -16.88 23.42
CA GLN A 262 -8.11 -18.28 23.22
C GLN A 262 -7.93 -19.00 24.55
N ASN A 263 -8.79 -19.99 24.81
CA ASN A 263 -8.73 -20.84 26.01
C ASN A 263 -7.84 -22.09 25.84
N LYS A 264 -7.03 -22.16 24.78
CA LYS A 264 -6.18 -23.32 24.49
C LYS A 264 -4.80 -23.17 25.12
N PRO A 265 -4.23 -24.24 25.71
CA PRO A 265 -2.83 -24.22 26.15
C PRO A 265 -1.91 -24.00 24.94
N VAL A 266 -1.05 -22.98 25.03
CA VAL A 266 -0.04 -22.69 24.00
C VAL A 266 1.13 -23.65 24.22
N HIS A 267 1.39 -24.53 23.25
CA HIS A 267 2.52 -25.47 23.24
C HIS A 267 3.73 -24.91 22.48
N MET A 268 4.02 -23.62 22.67
CA MET A 268 5.19 -22.96 22.11
C MET A 268 6.06 -22.47 23.27
N ASP A 269 7.36 -22.73 23.19
CA ASP A 269 8.31 -22.16 24.14
C ASP A 269 8.28 -20.63 24.07
N ARG A 270 8.31 -20.00 25.26
CA ARG A 270 8.24 -18.55 25.34
C ARG A 270 9.49 -17.92 24.72
N ILE A 271 9.28 -16.98 23.79
CA ILE A 271 10.35 -16.12 23.28
C ILE A 271 10.69 -15.06 24.33
N ASN A 272 11.99 -14.92 24.62
CA ASN A 272 12.47 -13.87 25.53
C ASN A 272 12.26 -12.47 24.91
N PRO A 273 11.77 -11.48 25.67
CA PRO A 273 11.62 -10.12 25.16
C PRO A 273 12.96 -9.53 24.68
N ILE A 274 12.92 -8.81 23.55
CA ILE A 274 14.04 -8.02 23.04
C ILE A 274 13.69 -6.54 23.21
N SER A 275 14.65 -5.74 23.71
CA SER A 275 14.53 -4.28 23.81
C SER A 275 15.61 -3.62 22.95
N ILE A 276 15.21 -2.65 22.12
CA ILE A 276 16.10 -1.78 21.35
C ILE A 276 15.96 -0.38 21.92
N GLU A 277 17.08 0.21 22.34
CA GLU A 277 17.14 1.55 22.92
C GLU A 277 18.03 2.46 22.08
N GLN A 278 17.62 3.73 21.95
CA GLN A 278 18.40 4.79 21.33
C GLN A 278 18.68 5.87 22.39
N PRO A 279 19.79 5.76 23.16
CA PRO A 279 20.05 6.66 24.29
C PRO A 279 20.15 8.15 23.92
N GLU A 280 20.55 8.44 22.68
CA GLU A 280 20.66 9.81 22.14
C GLU A 280 19.42 10.21 21.31
N GLY A 281 18.36 9.39 21.32
CA GLY A 281 17.20 9.56 20.46
C GLY A 281 17.42 9.03 19.03
N PRO A 282 16.38 9.08 18.18
CA PRO A 282 16.51 8.76 16.76
C PRO A 282 17.42 9.75 16.04
N SER A 283 18.16 9.28 15.03
CA SER A 283 19.05 10.16 14.24
C SER A 283 18.35 10.90 13.09
N PHE A 284 17.07 10.58 12.83
CA PHE A 284 16.26 11.31 11.87
C PHE A 284 15.55 12.51 12.51
N LEU A 285 15.33 13.54 11.71
CA LEU A 285 14.52 14.71 12.04
C LEU A 285 13.34 14.79 11.09
N VAL A 286 12.16 15.08 11.63
CA VAL A 286 10.97 15.42 10.84
C VAL A 286 10.70 16.92 11.04
N GLU A 287 10.96 17.70 10.00
CA GLU A 287 10.67 19.15 9.99
C GLU A 287 9.26 19.39 9.45
N ASP A 288 8.51 20.26 10.12
CA ASP A 288 7.17 20.69 9.71
C ASP A 288 6.21 19.51 9.42
N GLY A 289 6.41 18.40 10.13
CA GLY A 289 5.59 17.18 10.08
C GLY A 289 5.86 16.24 8.90
N HIS A 290 6.47 16.70 7.82
CA HIS A 290 6.51 15.96 6.54
C HIS A 290 7.89 15.88 5.89
N LEU A 291 8.82 16.79 6.20
CA LEU A 291 10.17 16.78 5.61
C LEU A 291 11.13 15.97 6.49
N VAL A 292 11.50 14.80 6.02
CA VAL A 292 12.37 13.86 6.72
C VAL A 292 13.83 14.10 6.32
N LYS A 293 14.70 14.20 7.33
CA LYS A 293 16.15 14.24 7.17
C LYS A 293 16.77 13.11 7.98
N TRP A 294 17.53 12.24 7.32
CA TRP A 294 18.18 11.11 7.99
C TRP A 294 19.48 10.74 7.28
N ALA A 295 20.56 10.64 8.03
CA ALA A 295 21.90 10.46 7.47
C ALA A 295 22.14 11.44 6.30
N ASN A 296 22.30 10.93 5.08
CA ASN A 296 22.48 11.74 3.88
C ASN A 296 21.18 12.01 3.11
N TRP A 297 20.06 11.41 3.52
CA TRP A 297 18.78 11.53 2.84
C TRP A 297 17.98 12.73 3.31
N VAL A 298 17.30 13.35 2.34
CA VAL A 298 16.22 14.30 2.56
C VAL A 298 15.06 13.93 1.63
N PHE A 299 13.86 13.79 2.17
CA PHE A 299 12.65 13.54 1.38
C PHE A 299 11.42 14.07 2.10
N HIS A 300 10.35 14.30 1.35
CA HIS A 300 9.02 14.62 1.85
C HIS A 300 8.19 13.33 1.90
N VAL A 301 7.42 13.14 2.96
CA VAL A 301 6.46 12.03 3.09
C VAL A 301 5.09 12.60 3.44
N LYS A 302 4.03 12.08 2.81
CA LYS A 302 2.66 12.45 3.13
C LYS A 302 1.69 11.26 3.01
N ALA A 303 0.58 11.38 3.71
CA ALA A 303 -0.61 10.60 3.45
C ALA A 303 -1.33 11.12 2.19
N ASP A 304 -1.96 10.20 1.46
CA ASP A 304 -2.77 10.46 0.27
C ASP A 304 -4.00 9.56 0.27
N HIS A 305 -5.14 10.07 -0.21
CA HIS A 305 -6.40 9.34 -0.18
C HIS A 305 -6.34 8.06 -1.02
N ARG A 306 -5.79 8.13 -2.24
CA ARG A 306 -5.76 6.99 -3.16
C ARG A 306 -4.51 6.15 -2.97
N ALA A 307 -3.35 6.78 -2.97
CA ALA A 307 -2.05 6.11 -2.91
C ALA A 307 -1.64 5.65 -1.50
N GLY A 308 -2.32 6.12 -0.45
CA GLY A 308 -1.98 5.84 0.93
C GLY A 308 -0.77 6.65 1.40
N MET A 309 0.44 6.25 1.01
CA MET A 309 1.68 6.94 1.37
C MET A 309 2.48 7.32 0.12
N ILE A 310 2.90 8.59 0.05
CA ILE A 310 3.72 9.11 -1.04
C ILE A 310 5.06 9.62 -0.50
N ILE A 311 6.16 9.18 -1.12
CA ILE A 311 7.50 9.73 -0.94
C ILE A 311 7.79 10.71 -2.08
N SER A 312 8.24 11.93 -1.75
CA SER A 312 8.55 12.96 -2.74
C SER A 312 9.92 13.61 -2.52
N GLN A 313 10.52 14.13 -3.60
CA GLN A 313 11.80 14.84 -3.62
C GLN A 313 12.94 14.13 -2.88
N ALA A 314 13.02 12.81 -3.02
CA ALA A 314 14.10 12.02 -2.44
C ALA A 314 15.44 12.45 -3.02
N THR A 315 16.25 13.04 -2.15
CA THR A 315 17.55 13.61 -2.44
C THR A 315 18.55 12.99 -1.49
N VAL A 316 19.73 12.68 -2.00
CA VAL A 316 20.82 12.17 -1.19
C VAL A 316 22.06 13.04 -1.30
N ARG A 317 22.68 13.32 -0.16
CA ARG A 317 23.92 14.07 -0.09
C ARG A 317 25.07 13.17 -0.52
N ASP A 318 25.81 13.61 -1.51
CA ASP A 318 27.04 12.97 -1.98
C ASP A 318 28.11 13.02 -0.88
N SER A 319 28.67 11.88 -0.49
CA SER A 319 29.58 11.83 0.66
C SER A 319 30.95 12.45 0.38
N GLU A 320 31.36 12.55 -0.89
CA GLU A 320 32.64 13.14 -1.26
C GLU A 320 32.55 14.66 -1.44
N THR A 321 31.48 15.13 -2.07
CA THR A 321 31.32 16.55 -2.42
C THR A 321 30.44 17.33 -1.45
N GLY A 322 29.59 16.65 -0.68
CA GLY A 322 28.60 17.26 0.21
C GLY A 322 27.38 17.85 -0.53
N GLU A 323 27.35 17.76 -1.86
CA GLU A 323 26.27 18.30 -2.69
C GLU A 323 25.00 17.44 -2.61
N PRO A 324 23.80 18.06 -2.54
CA PRO A 324 22.54 17.33 -2.63
C PRO A 324 22.29 16.87 -4.06
N ARG A 325 21.98 15.58 -4.23
CA ARG A 325 21.75 14.95 -5.54
C ARG A 325 20.38 14.30 -5.59
N SER A 326 19.57 14.75 -6.54
CA SER A 326 18.21 14.24 -6.74
C SER A 326 18.24 12.78 -7.20
N VAL A 327 17.32 11.97 -6.66
CA VAL A 327 17.17 10.54 -6.99
C VAL A 327 15.77 10.28 -7.55
N MET A 328 14.73 10.69 -6.84
CA MET A 328 13.33 10.41 -7.21
C MET A 328 12.46 11.59 -6.81
N TYR A 329 11.66 12.10 -7.75
CA TYR A 329 10.72 13.19 -7.49
C TYR A 329 9.48 12.71 -6.76
N LYS A 330 8.92 11.55 -7.13
CA LYS A 330 7.68 11.03 -6.54
C LYS A 330 7.60 9.50 -6.66
N GLY A 331 7.32 8.81 -5.57
CA GLY A 331 7.23 7.35 -5.46
C GLY A 331 6.04 6.89 -4.62
N PHE A 332 5.19 6.01 -5.14
CA PHE A 332 4.02 5.44 -4.45
C PHE A 332 3.45 4.19 -5.16
N PRO A 333 2.70 3.32 -4.45
CA PRO A 333 1.90 2.27 -5.10
C PRO A 333 0.74 2.91 -5.88
N SER A 334 0.80 2.81 -7.19
CA SER A 334 -0.13 3.44 -8.14
C SER A 334 -1.43 2.68 -8.25
N GLU A 335 -1.37 1.35 -8.28
CA GLU A 335 -2.55 0.48 -8.32
C GLU A 335 -2.22 -0.94 -7.83
N LEU A 336 -3.23 -1.64 -7.32
CA LEU A 336 -3.19 -3.07 -7.03
C LEU A 336 -4.09 -3.83 -8.01
N PHE A 337 -3.82 -5.10 -8.25
CA PHE A 337 -4.70 -5.98 -9.03
C PHE A 337 -4.70 -7.38 -8.41
N VAL A 338 -5.86 -7.82 -7.93
CA VAL A 338 -6.05 -9.07 -7.17
C VAL A 338 -7.11 -9.96 -7.84
N PRO A 339 -6.80 -10.61 -8.98
CA PRO A 339 -7.71 -11.51 -9.66
C PRO A 339 -7.80 -12.88 -8.98
N TYR A 340 -9.01 -13.33 -8.68
CA TYR A 340 -9.32 -14.69 -8.23
C TYR A 340 -9.57 -15.63 -9.42
N MET A 341 -9.15 -16.89 -9.28
CA MET A 341 -9.12 -17.88 -10.36
C MET A 341 -10.31 -18.87 -10.33
N ASP A 342 -11.48 -18.42 -9.84
CA ASP A 342 -12.72 -19.22 -9.90
C ASP A 342 -13.72 -18.57 -10.87
N PRO A 343 -13.98 -19.19 -12.05
CA PRO A 343 -14.89 -18.66 -13.06
C PRO A 343 -16.37 -18.85 -12.72
N GLY A 344 -16.71 -19.42 -11.56
CA GLY A 344 -18.08 -19.65 -11.12
C GLY A 344 -18.86 -18.35 -10.85
N GLU A 345 -20.19 -18.42 -10.90
CA GLU A 345 -21.10 -17.25 -10.81
C GLU A 345 -20.91 -16.38 -9.54
N LEU A 346 -20.34 -16.94 -8.47
CA LEU A 346 -20.10 -16.27 -7.19
C LEU A 346 -18.71 -15.62 -7.10
N TRP A 347 -17.82 -15.91 -8.04
CA TRP A 347 -16.38 -15.60 -7.92
C TRP A 347 -15.78 -14.92 -9.14
N TYR A 348 -16.30 -15.15 -10.36
CA TYR A 348 -15.70 -14.68 -11.61
C TYR A 348 -15.36 -13.17 -11.63
N TYR A 349 -16.12 -12.39 -10.86
CA TYR A 349 -16.00 -10.94 -10.83
C TYR A 349 -15.00 -10.39 -9.82
N LYS A 350 -14.47 -11.23 -8.92
CA LYS A 350 -13.54 -10.84 -7.85
C LYS A 350 -12.15 -10.60 -8.43
N SER A 351 -11.93 -9.36 -8.86
CA SER A 351 -10.73 -8.90 -9.55
C SER A 351 -10.38 -7.48 -9.11
N TYR A 352 -10.06 -7.35 -7.82
CA TYR A 352 -10.03 -6.05 -7.15
C TYR A 352 -8.88 -5.17 -7.66
N LEU A 353 -9.16 -3.87 -7.79
CA LEU A 353 -8.17 -2.83 -8.00
C LEU A 353 -8.16 -1.88 -6.80
N ASP A 354 -7.58 -2.33 -5.70
CA ASP A 354 -7.79 -1.79 -4.36
C ASP A 354 -7.56 -0.27 -4.26
N ALA A 355 -6.50 0.27 -4.88
CA ALA A 355 -6.24 1.71 -4.78
C ALA A 355 -7.32 2.51 -5.51
N GLY A 356 -7.72 2.09 -6.70
CA GLY A 356 -8.74 2.74 -7.52
C GLY A 356 -10.19 2.48 -7.11
N GLU A 357 -10.47 1.39 -6.41
CA GLU A 357 -11.83 1.00 -6.01
C GLU A 357 -12.19 1.41 -4.58
N ILE A 358 -11.23 1.41 -3.63
CA ILE A 358 -11.49 1.80 -2.23
C ILE A 358 -10.52 2.87 -1.68
N GLY A 359 -9.32 2.97 -2.26
CA GLY A 359 -8.28 3.90 -1.81
C GLY A 359 -7.47 3.34 -0.64
N LEU A 360 -6.14 3.34 -0.78
CA LEU A 360 -5.25 2.79 0.26
C LEU A 360 -5.18 3.68 1.50
N GLY A 361 -5.51 4.97 1.37
CA GLY A 361 -5.47 5.93 2.46
C GLY A 361 -6.56 5.71 3.50
N PRO A 362 -7.85 5.81 3.14
CA PRO A 362 -8.96 5.48 4.04
C PRO A 362 -8.92 4.04 4.58
N ALA A 363 -8.37 3.10 3.81
CA ALA A 363 -8.18 1.71 4.25
C ALA A 363 -6.98 1.52 5.21
N ALA A 364 -6.12 2.53 5.40
CA ALA A 364 -4.99 2.47 6.32
C ALA A 364 -5.42 2.69 7.77
N MET A 365 -5.63 1.59 8.49
CA MET A 365 -5.99 1.61 9.91
C MET A 365 -4.82 2.10 10.79
N PRO A 366 -5.09 2.64 11.99
CA PRO A 366 -4.04 3.18 12.86
C PRO A 366 -3.03 2.09 13.23
N LEU A 367 -1.75 2.34 12.94
CA LEU A 367 -0.66 1.42 13.28
C LEU A 367 -0.60 1.19 14.79
N VAL A 368 -0.51 -0.08 15.21
CA VAL A 368 -0.48 -0.51 16.61
C VAL A 368 0.95 -0.37 17.16
N PRO A 369 1.19 0.56 18.10
CA PRO A 369 2.54 0.80 18.61
C PRO A 369 3.14 -0.44 19.28
N LEU A 370 4.45 -0.64 19.10
CA LEU A 370 5.25 -1.79 19.55
C LEU A 370 4.98 -3.12 18.83
N ASN A 371 3.90 -3.22 18.06
CA ASN A 371 3.62 -4.39 17.23
C ASN A 371 3.95 -4.09 15.76
N ASP A 372 3.35 -3.05 15.20
CA ASP A 372 3.57 -2.67 13.80
C ASP A 372 4.80 -1.80 13.63
N CYS A 373 5.11 -0.98 14.64
CA CYS A 373 6.26 -0.07 14.64
C CYS A 373 6.97 -0.07 16.00
N PRO A 374 8.31 0.03 16.03
CA PRO A 374 9.07 -0.02 17.27
C PRO A 374 8.85 1.22 18.15
N ARG A 375 9.31 1.15 19.40
CA ARG A 375 9.10 2.18 20.43
C ARG A 375 9.55 3.58 20.00
N ASN A 376 10.65 3.66 19.25
CA ASN A 376 11.27 4.90 18.76
C ASN A 376 10.58 5.48 17.51
N ALA A 377 9.45 4.93 17.06
CA ALA A 377 8.77 5.41 15.88
C ALA A 377 8.11 6.79 16.08
N TYR A 378 8.25 7.64 15.07
CA TYR A 378 7.51 8.87 14.87
C TYR A 378 6.28 8.57 14.01
N TYR A 379 5.09 9.07 14.38
CA TYR A 379 3.86 8.79 13.66
C TYR A 379 3.35 10.04 12.95
N ILE A 380 2.77 9.85 11.77
CA ILE A 380 2.13 10.88 10.95
C ILE A 380 0.68 10.47 10.73
N ASP A 381 -0.24 11.41 10.97
CA ASP A 381 -1.67 11.22 10.75
C ASP A 381 -2.03 11.51 9.29
N GLY A 382 -3.06 10.83 8.77
CA GLY A 382 -3.71 11.17 7.52
C GLY A 382 -4.84 12.18 7.74
N VAL A 383 -5.07 13.08 6.78
CA VAL A 383 -6.20 14.02 6.79
C VAL A 383 -6.93 13.92 5.46
N PHE A 384 -8.20 13.52 5.51
CA PHE A 384 -9.03 13.20 4.35
C PHE A 384 -10.37 13.92 4.42
N ALA A 385 -11.17 13.86 3.34
CA ALA A 385 -12.54 14.35 3.32
C ALA A 385 -13.53 13.18 3.35
N SER A 386 -14.61 13.31 4.11
CA SER A 386 -15.79 12.45 4.02
C SER A 386 -16.61 12.73 2.76
N PRO A 387 -17.62 11.90 2.44
CA PRO A 387 -18.50 12.13 1.28
C PRO A 387 -19.28 13.45 1.30
N ASP A 388 -19.56 14.00 2.50
CA ASP A 388 -20.17 15.32 2.70
C ASP A 388 -19.12 16.47 2.83
N GLY A 389 -17.85 16.16 2.57
CA GLY A 389 -16.72 17.08 2.49
C GLY A 389 -16.10 17.49 3.83
N LYS A 390 -16.52 16.90 4.95
CA LYS A 390 -15.93 17.19 6.27
C LYS A 390 -14.54 16.57 6.40
N ALA A 391 -13.65 17.25 7.10
CA ALA A 391 -12.34 16.72 7.38
C ALA A 391 -12.40 15.53 8.37
N ILE A 392 -11.72 14.44 8.03
CA ILE A 392 -11.49 13.27 8.88
C ILE A 392 -9.99 13.13 9.11
N VAL A 393 -9.61 12.91 10.37
CA VAL A 393 -8.21 12.62 10.75
C VAL A 393 -8.06 11.13 11.02
N GLN A 394 -7.16 10.48 10.30
CA GLN A 394 -6.76 9.10 10.48
C GLN A 394 -5.47 9.05 11.31
N PRO A 395 -5.53 8.69 12.60
CA PRO A 395 -4.37 8.77 13.48
C PRO A 395 -3.35 7.67 13.16
N ASN A 396 -2.07 7.94 13.39
CA ASN A 396 -0.98 6.94 13.31
C ASN A 396 -0.94 6.16 11.98
N MET A 397 -1.25 6.82 10.87
CA MET A 397 -1.36 6.17 9.56
C MET A 397 0.01 5.75 8.99
N ILE A 398 1.03 6.58 9.18
CA ILE A 398 2.40 6.31 8.75
C ILE A 398 3.31 6.35 9.97
N CYS A 399 4.30 5.45 10.06
CA CYS A 399 5.35 5.52 11.06
C CYS A 399 6.75 5.58 10.43
N LEU A 400 7.64 6.36 11.03
CA LEU A 400 9.05 6.51 10.67
C LEU A 400 9.92 5.97 11.80
N PHE A 401 10.84 5.06 11.50
CA PHE A 401 11.76 4.52 12.50
C PHE A 401 13.08 4.04 11.92
N GLU A 402 14.12 4.05 12.75
CA GLU A 402 15.39 3.41 12.41
C GLU A 402 15.35 1.92 12.75
N ARG A 403 15.74 1.08 11.79
CA ARG A 403 15.82 -0.36 11.93
C ARG A 403 17.27 -0.82 12.03
N TYR A 404 17.54 -1.64 13.04
CA TYR A 404 18.78 -2.40 13.22
C TYR A 404 18.43 -3.89 13.33
N ALA A 405 18.58 -4.61 12.22
CA ALA A 405 18.23 -6.04 12.14
C ALA A 405 19.42 -6.97 12.46
N GLY A 406 20.59 -6.42 12.80
CA GLY A 406 21.84 -7.18 12.94
C GLY A 406 22.60 -7.37 11.62
N ASP A 407 22.11 -6.79 10.52
CA ASP A 407 22.79 -6.81 9.22
C ASP A 407 24.12 -6.05 9.25
N VAL A 408 25.05 -6.51 8.42
CA VAL A 408 26.36 -5.87 8.21
C VAL A 408 26.28 -4.96 6.99
N SER A 409 26.66 -3.69 7.15
CA SER A 409 26.77 -2.73 6.04
C SER A 409 27.91 -3.12 5.12
N TRP A 410 29.09 -3.38 5.70
CA TRP A 410 30.25 -3.97 5.02
C TRP A 410 31.23 -4.53 6.06
N ARG A 411 32.06 -5.49 5.64
CA ARG A 411 33.13 -6.05 6.48
C ARG A 411 34.30 -6.55 5.65
N HIS A 412 35.49 -6.54 6.24
CA HIS A 412 36.68 -7.15 5.65
C HIS A 412 37.64 -7.67 6.73
N SER A 413 38.43 -8.68 6.38
CA SER A 413 39.50 -9.21 7.23
C SER A 413 40.68 -9.56 6.33
N GLU A 414 41.81 -8.91 6.55
CA GLU A 414 43.04 -9.13 5.78
C GLU A 414 43.95 -10.06 6.58
N ILE A 415 44.45 -11.11 5.91
CA ILE A 415 45.16 -12.24 6.55
C ILE A 415 46.56 -12.47 5.97
N LEU A 416 46.89 -11.84 4.85
CA LEU A 416 48.13 -12.09 4.11
C LEU A 416 49.24 -11.09 4.45
N ILE A 417 48.92 -9.98 5.12
CA ILE A 417 49.91 -9.02 5.59
C ILE A 417 50.50 -9.55 6.91
N PRO A 418 51.75 -10.03 6.92
CA PRO A 418 52.34 -10.59 8.12
C PRO A 418 52.38 -9.55 9.25
N SER A 419 52.08 -9.97 10.47
CA SER A 419 52.13 -9.13 11.68
C SER A 419 51.12 -7.97 11.73
N ALA A 420 50.09 -7.93 10.86
CA ALA A 420 49.00 -6.96 10.93
C ALA A 420 47.65 -7.65 11.23
N ASP A 421 46.99 -7.28 12.34
CA ASP A 421 45.60 -7.70 12.62
C ASP A 421 44.63 -6.66 12.05
N ILE A 422 44.22 -6.85 10.80
CA ILE A 422 43.34 -5.93 10.09
C ILE A 422 41.96 -6.59 9.94
N ARG A 423 41.01 -6.14 10.77
CA ARG A 423 39.60 -6.55 10.72
C ARG A 423 38.72 -5.34 10.92
N GLU A 424 37.75 -5.16 10.03
CA GLU A 424 36.79 -4.07 10.09
C GLU A 424 35.40 -4.59 9.71
N SER A 425 34.38 -4.14 10.44
CA SER A 425 32.98 -4.48 10.17
C SER A 425 32.09 -3.34 10.65
N ARG A 426 31.08 -2.99 9.85
CA ARG A 426 30.15 -1.90 10.17
C ARG A 426 28.71 -2.40 10.27
N PRO A 427 27.98 -2.03 11.34
CA PRO A 427 26.56 -2.35 11.45
C PRO A 427 25.75 -1.61 10.40
N LYS A 428 24.67 -2.23 9.92
CA LYS A 428 23.70 -1.59 9.02
C LYS A 428 22.53 -1.02 9.84
N VAL A 429 22.30 0.28 9.70
CA VAL A 429 21.11 0.98 10.20
C VAL A 429 20.41 1.61 9.01
N THR A 430 19.09 1.50 8.98
CA THR A 430 18.24 1.93 7.85
C THR A 430 17.05 2.72 8.38
N LEU A 431 16.54 3.67 7.62
CA LEU A 431 15.30 4.37 7.97
C LEU A 431 14.14 3.76 7.21
N VAL A 432 13.06 3.42 7.92
CA VAL A 432 11.84 2.85 7.34
C VAL A 432 10.68 3.84 7.51
N ALA A 433 9.99 4.15 6.42
CA ALA A 433 8.63 4.71 6.43
C ALA A 433 7.64 3.58 6.14
N ARG A 434 6.74 3.31 7.09
CA ARG A 434 5.78 2.19 7.04
C ARG A 434 4.35 2.70 7.08
N MET A 435 3.50 2.07 6.28
CA MET A 435 2.04 2.14 6.34
C MET A 435 1.49 0.71 6.31
N ALA A 436 0.36 0.44 6.97
CA ALA A 436 -0.41 -0.77 6.77
C ALA A 436 -1.84 -0.42 6.35
N THR A 437 -2.39 -1.14 5.38
CA THR A 437 -3.74 -0.93 4.86
C THR A 437 -4.51 -2.25 4.82
N SER A 438 -5.75 -2.21 5.33
CA SER A 438 -6.60 -3.39 5.49
C SER A 438 -7.75 -3.29 4.49
N VAL A 439 -7.65 -4.01 3.38
CA VAL A 439 -8.65 -4.01 2.31
C VAL A 439 -9.48 -5.28 2.44
N GLY A 440 -10.64 -5.15 3.09
CA GLY A 440 -11.51 -6.29 3.37
C GLY A 440 -10.80 -7.31 4.27
N ASN A 441 -10.46 -8.46 3.71
CA ASN A 441 -9.80 -9.56 4.40
C ASN A 441 -8.26 -9.44 4.42
N TYR A 442 -7.65 -8.73 3.48
CA TYR A 442 -6.19 -8.67 3.35
C TYR A 442 -5.60 -7.47 4.08
N ASP A 443 -4.42 -7.67 4.69
CA ASP A 443 -3.58 -6.63 5.25
C ASP A 443 -2.31 -6.47 4.41
N TYR A 444 -2.07 -5.28 3.85
CA TYR A 444 -0.84 -4.94 3.13
C TYR A 444 0.00 -3.95 3.91
N THR A 445 1.23 -4.34 4.26
CA THR A 445 2.24 -3.44 4.84
C THR A 445 3.20 -2.96 3.76
N PHE A 446 3.29 -1.64 3.59
CA PHE A 446 4.17 -0.96 2.65
C PHE A 446 5.33 -0.31 3.40
N ASP A 447 6.56 -0.77 3.12
CA ASP A 447 7.80 -0.21 3.66
C ASP A 447 8.60 0.49 2.56
N TRP A 448 8.92 1.76 2.76
CA TRP A 448 9.99 2.47 2.05
C TRP A 448 11.22 2.57 2.96
N GLU A 449 12.28 1.84 2.60
CA GLU A 449 13.50 1.76 3.36
C GLU A 449 14.64 2.50 2.67
N PHE A 450 15.21 3.48 3.37
CA PHE A 450 16.37 4.25 2.93
C PHE A 450 17.64 3.75 3.64
N GLN A 451 18.70 3.55 2.87
CA GLN A 451 19.97 3.01 3.36
C GLN A 451 21.11 4.02 3.22
N THR A 452 22.12 3.88 4.07
CA THR A 452 23.30 4.78 4.09
C THR A 452 24.22 4.62 2.89
N ASP A 453 24.07 3.56 2.10
CA ASP A 453 24.76 3.34 0.82
C ASP A 453 23.99 3.91 -0.38
N GLY A 454 22.88 4.62 -0.13
CA GLY A 454 22.07 5.25 -1.15
C GLY A 454 21.01 4.34 -1.76
N LEU A 455 20.86 3.10 -1.29
CA LEU A 455 19.82 2.20 -1.74
C LEU A 455 18.45 2.60 -1.16
N ILE A 456 17.42 2.52 -2.00
CA ILE A 456 16.01 2.54 -1.57
C ILE A 456 15.46 1.15 -1.80
N ARG A 457 14.95 0.50 -0.75
CA ARG A 457 14.22 -0.77 -0.86
C ARG A 457 12.74 -0.51 -0.61
N VAL A 458 11.91 -1.03 -1.50
CA VAL A 458 10.46 -1.01 -1.31
C VAL A 458 10.01 -2.44 -1.05
N THR A 459 9.28 -2.66 0.04
CA THR A 459 8.74 -3.97 0.43
C THR A 459 7.23 -3.87 0.56
N VAL A 460 6.52 -4.85 0.02
CA VAL A 460 5.10 -5.09 0.27
C VAL A 460 4.99 -6.43 0.98
N ALA A 461 4.35 -6.43 2.14
CA ALA A 461 4.06 -7.62 2.93
C ALA A 461 2.55 -7.83 2.99
N ALA A 462 2.08 -9.02 2.60
CA ALA A 462 0.69 -9.45 2.73
C ALA A 462 0.51 -10.33 3.96
N SER A 463 -0.55 -10.11 4.72
CA SER A 463 -1.04 -10.94 5.83
C SER A 463 -2.57 -10.87 5.83
N GLY A 464 -3.21 -11.04 6.98
CA GLY A 464 -4.67 -10.99 7.12
C GLY A 464 -5.32 -12.35 6.89
N MET A 465 -6.54 -12.34 6.39
CA MET A 465 -7.39 -13.51 6.25
C MET A 465 -7.55 -13.86 4.77
N LEU A 466 -7.64 -15.15 4.44
CA LEU A 466 -8.03 -15.56 3.09
C LEU A 466 -9.48 -15.17 2.79
N MET A 467 -9.78 -14.81 1.55
CA MET A 467 -11.16 -14.88 1.07
C MET A 467 -11.42 -16.33 0.64
N VAL A 468 -12.31 -17.01 1.36
CA VAL A 468 -12.54 -18.44 1.19
C VAL A 468 -13.89 -18.76 0.56
N LYS A 469 -13.96 -19.91 -0.08
CA LYS A 469 -15.17 -20.49 -0.68
C LYS A 469 -15.70 -21.60 0.19
N GLY A 470 -17.00 -21.54 0.49
CA GLY A 470 -17.67 -22.63 1.21
C GLY A 470 -17.80 -23.87 0.31
N THR A 471 -17.71 -25.07 0.88
CA THR A 471 -17.85 -26.33 0.13
C THR A 471 -18.48 -27.44 0.96
N PRO A 472 -19.20 -28.42 0.36
CA PRO A 472 -19.67 -29.58 1.09
C PRO A 472 -18.57 -30.53 1.58
N TYR A 473 -17.33 -30.40 1.08
CA TYR A 473 -16.23 -31.31 1.43
C TYR A 473 -15.69 -31.04 2.83
N GLU A 474 -15.52 -32.08 3.64
CA GLU A 474 -14.90 -32.01 4.97
C GLU A 474 -13.44 -32.49 4.93
N ASN A 475 -13.10 -33.35 3.97
CA ASN A 475 -11.76 -33.90 3.80
C ASN A 475 -11.43 -34.13 2.31
N VAL A 476 -10.16 -34.44 2.02
CA VAL A 476 -9.69 -34.66 0.64
C VAL A 476 -10.19 -35.96 0.01
N ASP A 477 -10.65 -36.94 0.79
CA ASP A 477 -11.24 -38.16 0.25
C ASP A 477 -12.66 -37.89 -0.31
N ASP A 478 -13.38 -36.89 0.22
CA ASP A 478 -14.70 -36.45 -0.29
C ASP A 478 -14.62 -35.90 -1.73
N LEU A 479 -13.45 -35.44 -2.13
CA LEU A 479 -13.15 -34.95 -3.48
C LEU A 479 -12.99 -36.10 -4.50
N GLY A 480 -12.62 -37.30 -4.03
CA GLY A 480 -12.29 -38.43 -4.90
C GLY A 480 -11.15 -38.12 -5.87
N ASP A 481 -11.29 -38.52 -7.14
CA ASP A 481 -10.32 -38.21 -8.20
C ASP A 481 -10.41 -36.76 -8.72
N LYS A 482 -11.36 -35.96 -8.24
CA LYS A 482 -11.58 -34.58 -8.70
C LYS A 482 -10.85 -33.62 -7.77
N GLN A 483 -9.92 -32.84 -8.30
CA GLN A 483 -9.47 -31.64 -7.57
C GLN A 483 -10.49 -30.53 -7.81
N ASP A 484 -10.81 -29.73 -6.78
CA ASP A 484 -11.56 -28.50 -7.03
C ASP A 484 -10.66 -27.56 -7.84
N GLU A 485 -11.16 -27.15 -9.01
CA GLU A 485 -10.38 -26.36 -9.98
C GLU A 485 -10.07 -24.95 -9.47
N SER A 486 -10.79 -24.47 -8.44
CA SER A 486 -10.60 -23.13 -7.86
C SER A 486 -9.49 -23.06 -6.82
N GLY A 487 -9.09 -24.19 -6.21
CA GLY A 487 -8.02 -24.21 -5.21
C GLY A 487 -8.12 -25.35 -4.19
N PRO A 488 -7.14 -25.44 -3.27
CA PRO A 488 -7.08 -26.53 -2.29
C PRO A 488 -8.12 -26.40 -1.17
N LEU A 489 -8.56 -27.55 -0.66
CA LEU A 489 -9.28 -27.65 0.61
C LEU A 489 -8.29 -27.39 1.76
N ILE A 490 -8.49 -26.31 2.52
CA ILE A 490 -7.56 -25.87 3.58
C ILE A 490 -8.09 -26.14 5.00
N SER A 491 -9.42 -26.30 5.12
CA SER A 491 -10.11 -26.68 6.35
C SER A 491 -11.43 -27.36 5.98
N GLU A 492 -12.10 -28.00 6.95
CA GLU A 492 -13.44 -28.57 6.77
C GLU A 492 -14.38 -27.51 6.17
N ASN A 493 -14.99 -27.82 5.03
CA ASN A 493 -15.91 -26.95 4.28
C ASN A 493 -15.30 -25.67 3.69
N VAL A 494 -13.96 -25.54 3.63
CA VAL A 494 -13.27 -24.31 3.22
C VAL A 494 -12.27 -24.57 2.10
N ILE A 495 -12.52 -24.00 0.93
CA ILE A 495 -11.55 -23.91 -0.17
C ILE A 495 -10.84 -22.56 -0.12
N GLY A 496 -9.51 -22.59 -0.15
CA GLY A 496 -8.70 -21.42 -0.41
C GLY A 496 -8.62 -21.17 -1.91
N VAL A 497 -9.32 -20.16 -2.41
CA VAL A 497 -9.37 -19.87 -3.86
C VAL A 497 -8.03 -19.30 -4.31
N VAL A 498 -7.47 -19.87 -5.38
CA VAL A 498 -6.23 -19.40 -6.02
C VAL A 498 -6.44 -17.98 -6.54
N HIS A 499 -5.45 -17.11 -6.33
CA HIS A 499 -5.50 -15.72 -6.77
C HIS A 499 -4.10 -15.13 -6.87
N ASP A 500 -4.00 -13.99 -7.53
CA ASP A 500 -2.74 -13.26 -7.67
C ASP A 500 -2.75 -11.95 -6.89
N HIS A 501 -1.56 -11.40 -6.66
CA HIS A 501 -1.36 -10.07 -6.12
C HIS A 501 -0.36 -9.32 -7.00
N PHE A 502 -0.82 -8.31 -7.72
CA PHE A 502 0.03 -7.40 -8.51
C PHE A 502 -0.03 -5.99 -7.95
N ILE A 503 1.12 -5.38 -7.71
CA ILE A 503 1.24 -4.01 -7.20
C ILE A 503 2.14 -3.22 -8.15
N THR A 504 1.58 -2.21 -8.80
CA THR A 504 2.33 -1.35 -9.73
C THR A 504 2.73 -0.06 -9.04
N PHE A 505 4.03 0.24 -9.02
CA PHE A 505 4.59 1.45 -8.43
C PHE A 505 4.81 2.51 -9.50
N HIS A 506 4.42 3.76 -9.20
CA HIS A 506 4.82 4.94 -9.95
C HIS A 506 6.11 5.48 -9.35
N LEU A 507 7.20 5.53 -10.13
CA LEU A 507 8.53 5.97 -9.71
C LEU A 507 9.03 7.06 -10.67
N ASP A 508 8.78 8.32 -10.34
CA ASP A 508 9.26 9.47 -11.10
C ASP A 508 10.75 9.72 -10.78
N MET A 509 11.64 9.24 -11.66
CA MET A 509 13.08 9.15 -11.41
C MET A 509 13.82 10.38 -11.95
N ASP A 510 14.28 11.24 -11.03
CA ASP A 510 14.97 12.50 -11.33
C ASP A 510 16.46 12.41 -11.01
N ILE A 511 17.21 11.55 -11.72
CA ILE A 511 18.63 11.33 -11.44
C ILE A 511 19.42 12.62 -11.72
N ASP A 512 19.95 13.24 -10.67
CA ASP A 512 20.65 14.53 -10.73
C ASP A 512 19.83 15.66 -11.39
N GLY A 513 18.50 15.54 -11.38
CA GLY A 513 17.57 16.54 -11.89
C GLY A 513 16.47 15.94 -12.77
N PRO A 514 15.45 16.74 -13.11
CA PRO A 514 14.23 16.27 -13.79
C PRO A 514 14.39 16.02 -15.28
N MET A 515 15.37 16.66 -15.92
CA MET A 515 15.55 16.57 -17.37
C MET A 515 16.78 15.73 -17.67
N ASN A 516 16.80 15.18 -18.88
CA ASN A 516 17.91 14.37 -19.40
C ASN A 516 18.05 13.02 -18.71
N ASN A 517 16.95 12.37 -18.33
CA ASN A 517 16.98 10.99 -17.86
C ASN A 517 16.74 10.04 -19.03
N SER A 518 17.30 8.84 -18.98
CA SER A 518 17.16 7.80 -20.00
C SER A 518 17.09 6.43 -19.36
N PHE A 519 16.30 5.54 -19.93
CA PHE A 519 16.27 4.13 -19.54
C PHE A 519 17.23 3.30 -20.37
N VAL A 520 18.05 2.48 -19.72
CA VAL A 520 19.08 1.67 -20.37
C VAL A 520 18.92 0.21 -19.98
N LYS A 521 18.79 -0.65 -20.98
CA LYS A 521 18.80 -2.10 -20.87
C LYS A 521 20.22 -2.60 -21.05
N VAL A 522 20.72 -3.38 -20.10
CA VAL A 522 22.10 -3.88 -20.06
C VAL A 522 22.07 -5.40 -20.21
N HIS A 523 22.16 -5.88 -21.45
CA HIS A 523 22.12 -7.30 -21.78
C HIS A 523 23.40 -8.01 -21.31
N LEU A 524 23.23 -9.09 -20.56
CA LEU A 524 24.28 -10.00 -20.12
C LEU A 524 24.38 -11.20 -21.07
N GLU A 525 25.18 -11.05 -22.13
CA GLU A 525 25.22 -12.03 -23.23
C GLU A 525 26.39 -13.02 -23.07
N LYS A 526 26.09 -14.32 -23.17
CA LYS A 526 27.12 -15.38 -23.24
C LYS A 526 27.86 -15.31 -24.58
N GLN A 527 29.17 -15.15 -24.52
CA GLN A 527 30.06 -15.21 -25.68
C GLN A 527 30.87 -16.50 -25.69
N ARG A 528 30.98 -17.12 -26.86
CA ARG A 528 31.90 -18.24 -27.07
C ARG A 528 33.25 -17.70 -27.54
N VAL A 529 34.32 -18.20 -26.95
CA VAL A 529 35.68 -17.87 -27.40
C VAL A 529 36.00 -18.71 -28.65
N PRO A 530 36.53 -18.11 -29.73
CA PRO A 530 36.98 -18.87 -30.89
C PRO A 530 38.03 -19.93 -30.52
N THR A 531 37.96 -21.08 -31.17
CA THR A 531 38.90 -22.19 -30.94
C THR A 531 40.35 -21.73 -31.07
N GLY A 532 41.21 -22.12 -30.12
CA GLY A 532 42.63 -21.78 -30.10
C GLY A 532 42.98 -20.37 -29.59
N LYS A 533 42.00 -19.51 -29.25
CA LYS A 533 42.28 -18.16 -28.71
C LYS A 533 42.40 -18.11 -27.19
N SER A 534 41.83 -19.06 -26.47
CA SER A 534 41.93 -19.17 -25.02
C SER A 534 41.67 -20.61 -24.58
N PRO A 535 42.24 -21.09 -23.46
CA PRO A 535 41.78 -22.31 -22.81
C PRO A 535 40.33 -22.20 -22.31
N ARG A 536 39.82 -20.98 -22.08
CA ARG A 536 38.41 -20.73 -21.76
C ARG A 536 37.54 -20.89 -23.01
N LYS A 537 36.40 -21.58 -22.86
CA LYS A 537 35.43 -21.78 -23.95
C LYS A 537 34.42 -20.63 -24.07
N SER A 538 34.15 -19.89 -23.00
CA SER A 538 33.16 -18.82 -22.99
C SER A 538 33.39 -17.80 -21.88
N TYR A 539 32.74 -16.65 -22.01
CA TYR A 539 32.71 -15.55 -21.05
C TYR A 539 31.40 -14.76 -21.20
N LEU A 540 31.14 -13.84 -20.27
CA LEU A 540 29.99 -12.93 -20.31
C LEU A 540 30.44 -11.60 -20.91
N LYS A 541 29.66 -11.07 -21.86
CA LYS A 541 29.84 -9.73 -22.42
C LYS A 541 28.60 -8.89 -22.12
N VAL A 542 28.83 -7.62 -21.81
CA VAL A 542 27.76 -6.67 -21.55
C VAL A 542 27.50 -5.82 -22.80
N LYS A 543 26.24 -5.70 -23.22
CA LYS A 543 25.80 -4.76 -24.27
C LYS A 543 24.73 -3.82 -23.69
N LYS A 544 24.87 -2.52 -23.96
CA LYS A 544 23.95 -1.49 -23.45
C LYS A 544 23.04 -1.00 -24.59
N TYR A 545 21.76 -0.88 -24.32
CA TYR A 545 20.74 -0.39 -25.24
C TYR A 545 19.95 0.72 -24.54
N VAL A 546 19.99 1.94 -25.08
CA VAL A 546 19.15 3.05 -24.60
C VAL A 546 17.77 2.87 -25.22
N ALA A 547 16.74 2.82 -24.39
CA ALA A 547 15.35 2.80 -24.85
C ALA A 547 14.97 4.19 -25.37
N LYS A 548 14.47 4.26 -26.61
CA LYS A 548 14.16 5.52 -27.28
C LYS A 548 12.70 5.92 -27.10
N THR A 549 11.81 4.93 -27.14
CA THR A 549 10.37 5.13 -27.01
C THR A 549 9.77 4.27 -25.89
N GLU A 550 8.51 4.53 -25.54
CA GLU A 550 7.82 3.79 -24.48
C GLU A 550 7.74 2.28 -24.78
N LYS A 551 7.53 1.89 -26.05
CA LYS A 551 7.54 0.46 -26.45
C LYS A 551 8.89 -0.23 -26.25
N ASP A 552 10.01 0.49 -26.40
CA ASP A 552 11.34 -0.07 -26.10
C ASP A 552 11.51 -0.43 -24.62
N ALA A 553 10.69 0.14 -23.74
CA ALA A 553 10.76 0.04 -22.30
C ALA A 553 9.59 -0.74 -21.66
N GLN A 554 8.79 -1.45 -22.46
CA GLN A 554 7.84 -2.47 -21.98
C GLN A 554 8.61 -3.79 -21.79
N ILE A 555 8.95 -4.12 -20.54
CA ILE A 555 9.85 -5.24 -20.22
C ILE A 555 9.12 -6.40 -19.57
N LYS A 556 9.25 -7.55 -20.19
CA LYS A 556 8.95 -8.86 -19.60
C LYS A 556 10.25 -9.47 -19.09
N LEU A 557 10.34 -9.70 -17.77
CA LEU A 557 11.56 -10.26 -17.18
C LEU A 557 11.78 -11.71 -17.62
N SER A 558 13.04 -12.07 -17.91
CA SER A 558 13.42 -13.43 -18.31
C SER A 558 14.71 -13.86 -17.63
N LEU A 559 14.69 -15.05 -17.01
CA LEU A 559 15.90 -15.66 -16.43
C LEU A 559 16.86 -16.18 -17.50
N TYR A 560 16.34 -16.53 -18.69
CA TYR A 560 17.13 -17.09 -19.79
C TYR A 560 17.62 -16.02 -20.78
N ASP A 561 17.10 -14.80 -20.68
CA ASP A 561 17.57 -13.61 -21.42
C ASP A 561 17.80 -12.44 -20.43
N PRO A 562 18.90 -12.48 -19.65
CA PRO A 562 19.08 -11.59 -18.50
C PRO A 562 19.56 -10.18 -18.86
N TYR A 563 18.92 -9.17 -18.26
CA TYR A 563 19.28 -7.76 -18.35
C TYR A 563 19.42 -7.13 -16.96
N GLU A 564 20.28 -6.12 -16.84
CA GLU A 564 20.09 -5.08 -15.82
C GLU A 564 19.31 -3.89 -16.41
N PHE A 565 18.55 -3.19 -15.56
CA PHE A 565 17.71 -2.07 -15.95
C PHE A 565 18.15 -0.81 -15.21
N HIS A 566 18.60 0.20 -15.94
CA HIS A 566 19.18 1.41 -15.37
C HIS A 566 18.37 2.63 -15.77
N VAL A 567 18.10 3.54 -14.84
CA VAL A 567 17.71 4.92 -15.14
C VAL A 567 18.95 5.78 -14.94
N VAL A 568 19.35 6.51 -15.99
CA VAL A 568 20.60 7.27 -16.00
C VAL A 568 20.41 8.70 -16.47
N ASN A 569 21.27 9.59 -16.00
CA ASN A 569 21.46 10.92 -16.57
C ASN A 569 22.79 10.95 -17.35
N PRO A 570 22.78 10.86 -18.70
CA PRO A 570 24.00 10.83 -19.50
C PRO A 570 24.79 12.14 -19.47
N ASN A 571 24.17 13.25 -19.07
CA ASN A 571 24.81 14.56 -18.98
C ASN A 571 25.57 14.77 -17.67
N ARG A 572 25.35 13.89 -16.69
CA ARG A 572 26.03 13.94 -15.39
C ARG A 572 26.95 12.73 -15.30
N LYS A 573 28.26 12.98 -15.31
CA LYS A 573 29.27 11.93 -15.36
C LYS A 573 30.14 11.95 -14.12
N SER A 574 30.54 10.77 -13.66
CA SER A 574 31.59 10.62 -12.67
C SER A 574 32.94 11.07 -13.22
N ARG A 575 33.95 11.17 -12.34
CA ARG A 575 35.34 11.44 -12.74
C ARG A 575 35.88 10.46 -13.79
N LEU A 576 35.34 9.24 -13.83
CA LEU A 576 35.73 8.19 -14.80
C LEU A 576 34.90 8.23 -16.10
N GLY A 577 33.97 9.17 -16.23
CA GLY A 577 33.12 9.33 -17.42
C GLY A 577 31.86 8.46 -17.43
N ASN A 578 31.56 7.71 -16.36
CA ASN A 578 30.33 6.92 -16.25
C ASN A 578 29.13 7.81 -15.92
N PRO A 579 27.97 7.63 -16.57
CA PRO A 579 26.79 8.44 -16.26
C PRO A 579 26.27 8.15 -14.85
N ALA A 580 25.64 9.16 -14.25
CA ALA A 580 24.88 9.00 -13.02
C ALA A 580 23.66 8.13 -13.25
N GLY A 581 23.30 7.30 -12.27
CA GLY A 581 22.13 6.46 -12.42
C GLY A 581 21.76 5.69 -11.18
N TYR A 582 20.59 5.09 -11.25
CA TYR A 582 20.12 4.03 -10.37
C TYR A 582 19.78 2.81 -11.22
N ARG A 583 20.06 1.62 -10.70
CA ARG A 583 19.58 0.37 -11.28
C ARG A 583 18.41 -0.16 -10.47
N ILE A 584 17.44 -0.70 -11.18
CA ILE A 584 16.35 -1.49 -10.61
C ILE A 584 16.91 -2.90 -10.39
N ILE A 585 16.74 -3.43 -9.18
CA ILE A 585 17.00 -4.83 -8.85
C ILE A 585 15.63 -5.47 -8.57
N PRO A 586 15.07 -6.18 -9.55
CA PRO A 586 13.81 -6.90 -9.35
C PRO A 586 13.97 -7.97 -8.25
N GLY A 587 12.94 -8.13 -7.42
CA GLY A 587 12.82 -9.29 -6.54
C GLY A 587 12.19 -10.50 -7.24
N GLY A 588 11.74 -11.47 -6.43
CA GLY A 588 10.80 -12.49 -6.92
C GLY A 588 9.57 -11.80 -7.51
N ASN A 589 9.14 -12.25 -8.69
CA ASN A 589 8.09 -11.59 -9.46
C ASN A 589 7.23 -12.64 -10.19
N ALA A 590 6.05 -12.22 -10.64
CA ALA A 590 5.08 -13.02 -11.37
C ALA A 590 4.60 -12.27 -12.61
N VAL A 591 3.87 -12.99 -13.47
CA VAL A 591 3.22 -12.43 -14.67
C VAL A 591 1.74 -12.80 -14.56
N SER A 592 0.82 -11.91 -14.93
CA SER A 592 -0.59 -12.30 -14.99
C SER A 592 -0.77 -13.45 -15.99
N LEU A 593 -1.49 -14.49 -15.58
CA LEU A 593 -1.79 -15.65 -16.41
C LEU A 593 -3.19 -15.58 -17.04
N LEU A 594 -3.92 -14.48 -16.83
CA LEU A 594 -5.18 -14.23 -17.51
C LEU A 594 -4.94 -13.91 -19.00
N ASP A 595 -5.89 -14.31 -19.84
CA ASP A 595 -5.87 -13.94 -21.25
C ASP A 595 -5.98 -12.41 -21.42
N HIS A 596 -5.28 -11.86 -22.41
CA HIS A 596 -5.22 -10.41 -22.60
C HIS A 596 -6.56 -9.77 -23.00
N ASP A 597 -7.52 -10.55 -23.49
CA ASP A 597 -8.88 -10.15 -23.83
C ASP A 597 -9.91 -10.43 -22.73
N ASP A 598 -9.49 -10.99 -21.59
CA ASP A 598 -10.33 -11.17 -20.40
C ASP A 598 -10.63 -9.79 -19.77
N PRO A 599 -11.90 -9.44 -19.47
CA PRO A 599 -12.24 -8.13 -18.91
C PRO A 599 -11.42 -7.66 -17.69
N PRO A 600 -11.17 -8.49 -16.64
CA PRO A 600 -10.27 -8.11 -15.55
C PRO A 600 -8.84 -7.81 -16.03
N GLN A 601 -8.31 -8.55 -17.01
CA GLN A 601 -6.97 -8.29 -17.54
C GLN A 601 -6.91 -7.02 -18.40
N ILE A 602 -7.98 -6.67 -19.11
CA ILE A 602 -8.08 -5.39 -19.83
C ILE A 602 -8.04 -4.22 -18.85
N ARG A 603 -8.78 -4.30 -17.74
CA ARG A 603 -8.76 -3.30 -16.65
C ARG A 603 -7.42 -3.24 -15.94
N GLY A 604 -6.83 -4.42 -15.68
CA GLY A 604 -5.53 -4.62 -15.04
C GLY A 604 -4.34 -4.63 -15.99
N ALA A 605 -4.46 -4.07 -17.21
CA ALA A 605 -3.45 -4.21 -18.28
C ALA A 605 -2.08 -3.62 -17.94
N PHE A 606 -1.98 -2.79 -16.91
CA PHE A 606 -0.71 -2.36 -16.33
C PHE A 606 0.16 -3.53 -15.80
N SER A 607 -0.44 -4.70 -15.55
CA SER A 607 0.26 -5.92 -15.14
C SER A 607 0.88 -6.71 -16.30
N ASN A 608 0.64 -6.32 -17.56
CA ASN A 608 1.13 -7.03 -18.75
C ASN A 608 2.68 -7.07 -18.86
N ASN A 609 3.38 -6.17 -18.17
CA ASN A 609 4.84 -6.10 -18.12
C ASN A 609 5.30 -5.77 -16.68
N GLN A 610 6.48 -6.24 -16.28
CA GLN A 610 7.03 -5.95 -14.95
C GLN A 610 7.70 -4.58 -14.87
N ILE A 611 8.19 -4.05 -16.00
CA ILE A 611 8.74 -2.69 -16.08
C ILE A 611 8.12 -1.96 -17.26
N TRP A 612 7.76 -0.71 -17.03
CA TRP A 612 7.38 0.26 -18.05
C TRP A 612 8.18 1.54 -17.85
N VAL A 613 8.42 2.29 -18.92
CA VAL A 613 8.89 3.68 -18.82
C VAL A 613 8.07 4.56 -19.73
N THR A 614 7.47 5.58 -19.16
CA THR A 614 6.69 6.58 -19.90
C THR A 614 7.34 7.94 -19.82
N ARG A 615 7.00 8.82 -20.78
CA ARG A 615 7.36 10.24 -20.65
C ARG A 615 6.50 10.87 -19.55
N TYR A 616 7.12 11.65 -18.66
CA TYR A 616 6.40 12.33 -17.58
C TYR A 616 5.19 13.12 -18.11
N ASN A 617 4.05 12.90 -17.47
CA ASN A 617 2.82 13.64 -17.64
C ASN A 617 2.14 13.79 -16.27
N ARG A 618 1.75 15.01 -15.91
CA ARG A 618 1.14 15.33 -14.61
C ARG A 618 -0.15 14.55 -14.33
N SER A 619 -0.94 14.25 -15.37
CA SER A 619 -2.21 13.52 -15.23
C SER A 619 -2.04 11.99 -15.17
N GLU A 620 -0.88 11.45 -15.53
CA GLU A 620 -0.64 10.00 -15.62
C GLU A 620 -0.01 9.49 -14.31
N GLN A 621 -0.84 9.28 -13.29
CA GLN A 621 -0.38 8.89 -11.95
C GLN A 621 -0.87 7.49 -11.50
N PHE A 622 -2.07 7.09 -11.92
CA PHE A 622 -2.75 5.88 -11.45
C PHE A 622 -2.90 4.85 -12.57
N ALA A 623 -2.17 3.74 -12.49
CA ALA A 623 -1.97 2.81 -13.60
C ALA A 623 -3.27 2.14 -14.13
N GLY A 624 -4.30 2.03 -13.29
CA GLY A 624 -5.64 1.57 -13.67
C GLY A 624 -6.58 2.64 -14.24
N GLY A 625 -6.15 3.90 -14.28
CA GLY A 625 -6.93 5.06 -14.72
C GLY A 625 -7.53 5.88 -13.58
N VAL A 626 -8.14 7.02 -13.92
CA VAL A 626 -8.76 7.93 -12.94
C VAL A 626 -10.04 7.32 -12.34
N LEU A 627 -10.89 6.71 -13.18
CA LEU A 627 -12.15 6.06 -12.80
C LEU A 627 -12.00 4.54 -12.94
N VAL A 628 -11.73 3.83 -11.84
CA VAL A 628 -11.39 2.39 -11.89
C VAL A 628 -12.58 1.48 -11.63
N TYR A 629 -13.50 1.93 -10.78
CA TYR A 629 -14.65 1.13 -10.41
C TYR A 629 -15.54 0.89 -11.63
N GLN A 630 -15.72 -0.38 -12.02
CA GLN A 630 -16.37 -0.79 -13.27
C GLN A 630 -15.78 -0.17 -14.56
N SER A 631 -14.48 0.16 -14.57
CA SER A 631 -13.80 0.64 -15.78
C SER A 631 -13.78 -0.41 -16.90
N HIS A 632 -13.65 0.05 -18.14
CA HIS A 632 -13.50 -0.80 -19.34
C HIS A 632 -12.03 -0.89 -19.80
N GLY A 633 -11.09 -0.37 -19.00
CA GLY A 633 -9.65 -0.36 -19.31
C GLY A 633 -9.20 0.67 -20.35
N ASP A 634 -9.98 1.72 -20.60
CA ASP A 634 -9.74 2.77 -21.60
C ASP A 634 -8.75 3.87 -21.17
N ASP A 635 -8.35 3.91 -19.90
CA ASP A 635 -7.40 4.88 -19.32
C ASP A 635 -6.25 4.22 -18.54
N THR A 636 -5.79 3.04 -18.96
CA THR A 636 -4.72 2.31 -18.26
C THR A 636 -3.32 2.74 -18.69
N LEU A 637 -2.30 2.35 -17.91
CA LEU A 637 -0.88 2.50 -18.26
C LEU A 637 -0.55 1.92 -19.65
N GLN A 638 -1.20 0.81 -20.03
CA GLN A 638 -1.08 0.23 -21.36
C GLN A 638 -1.51 1.24 -22.44
N VAL A 639 -2.70 1.84 -22.30
CA VAL A 639 -3.22 2.86 -23.22
C VAL A 639 -2.28 4.06 -23.33
N TRP A 640 -1.71 4.50 -22.20
CA TRP A 640 -0.76 5.62 -22.20
C TRP A 640 0.56 5.27 -22.91
N SER A 641 1.09 4.08 -22.64
CA SER A 641 2.34 3.59 -23.22
C SER A 641 2.23 3.30 -24.72
N ASP A 642 1.06 2.93 -25.22
CA ASP A 642 0.81 2.67 -26.64
C ASP A 642 0.90 3.92 -27.54
N ARG A 643 0.90 5.11 -26.93
CA ARG A 643 1.22 6.40 -27.60
C ARG A 643 2.67 6.46 -28.08
N ASP A 644 3.54 5.58 -27.56
CA ASP A 644 4.92 5.36 -27.99
C ASP A 644 5.77 6.64 -28.03
N ARG A 645 5.63 7.48 -27.00
CA ARG A 645 6.33 8.77 -26.89
C ARG A 645 7.85 8.55 -26.79
N SER A 646 8.62 9.56 -27.20
CA SER A 646 10.08 9.57 -26.98
C SER A 646 10.39 9.69 -25.47
N ILE A 647 11.26 8.82 -24.98
CA ILE A 647 11.71 8.77 -23.57
C ILE A 647 13.23 8.96 -23.39
N GLU A 648 14.03 8.84 -24.46
CA GLU A 648 15.47 9.11 -24.37
C GLU A 648 15.72 10.59 -24.03
N ASN A 649 16.57 10.84 -23.03
CA ASN A 649 17.00 12.17 -22.59
C ASN A 649 15.85 13.12 -22.20
N ASN A 650 14.79 12.59 -21.59
CA ASN A 650 13.57 13.30 -21.20
C ASN A 650 13.34 13.24 -19.67
N ASP A 651 12.27 13.91 -19.23
CA ASP A 651 11.64 13.66 -17.93
C ASP A 651 10.79 12.38 -18.07
N ILE A 652 11.07 11.35 -17.28
CA ILE A 652 10.53 10.00 -17.45
C ILE A 652 10.05 9.42 -16.12
N VAL A 653 9.01 8.60 -16.20
CA VAL A 653 8.48 7.85 -15.07
C VAL A 653 8.74 6.37 -15.31
N LEU A 654 9.37 5.72 -14.34
CA LEU A 654 9.53 4.28 -14.26
C LEU A 654 8.29 3.71 -13.56
N TRP A 655 7.73 2.64 -14.12
CA TRP A 655 6.68 1.86 -13.48
C TRP A 655 7.19 0.46 -13.23
N TYR A 656 7.04 -0.02 -12.00
CA TYR A 656 7.48 -1.36 -11.63
C TYR A 656 6.31 -2.15 -11.05
N THR A 657 5.97 -3.26 -11.69
CA THR A 657 4.93 -4.18 -11.21
C THR A 657 5.58 -5.33 -10.45
N LEU A 658 5.27 -5.42 -9.17
CA LEU A 658 5.61 -6.52 -8.29
C LEU A 658 4.44 -7.50 -8.26
N GLY A 659 4.67 -8.76 -8.62
CA GLY A 659 3.64 -9.80 -8.64
C GLY A 659 4.01 -11.04 -7.84
N PHE A 660 3.01 -11.73 -7.29
CA PHE A 660 3.13 -13.11 -6.81
C PHE A 660 1.81 -13.88 -6.99
N HIS A 661 1.94 -15.17 -7.31
CA HIS A 661 0.83 -16.11 -7.37
C HIS A 661 0.60 -16.72 -5.99
N HIS A 662 -0.65 -16.76 -5.53
CA HIS A 662 -1.01 -17.34 -4.25
C HIS A 662 -1.87 -18.59 -4.46
N ILE A 663 -1.27 -19.75 -4.17
CA ILE A 663 -1.98 -21.02 -4.02
C ILE A 663 -2.12 -21.22 -2.50
N PRO A 664 -3.30 -20.97 -1.92
CA PRO A 664 -3.45 -21.01 -0.47
C PRO A 664 -3.09 -22.37 0.13
N CYS A 665 -2.63 -22.39 1.37
CA CYS A 665 -2.33 -23.61 2.11
C CYS A 665 -2.96 -23.58 3.50
N GLN A 666 -2.82 -24.68 4.26
CA GLN A 666 -3.42 -24.78 5.59
C GLN A 666 -2.78 -23.82 6.59
N GLU A 667 -1.49 -23.50 6.41
CA GLU A 667 -0.76 -22.53 7.23
C GLU A 667 -1.30 -21.11 7.07
N ASP A 668 -2.00 -20.81 5.97
CA ASP A 668 -2.64 -19.52 5.75
C ASP A 668 -3.98 -19.39 6.51
N TYR A 669 -4.49 -20.50 7.07
CA TYR A 669 -5.75 -20.57 7.80
C TYR A 669 -5.52 -20.62 9.33
N PRO A 670 -6.32 -19.90 10.14
CA PRO A 670 -7.39 -18.98 9.76
C PRO A 670 -6.91 -17.54 9.53
N VAL A 671 -5.62 -17.28 9.72
CA VAL A 671 -4.93 -16.00 9.51
C VAL A 671 -3.57 -16.29 8.92
N MET A 672 -3.25 -15.62 7.82
CA MET A 672 -2.06 -15.85 7.01
C MET A 672 -0.80 -15.26 7.66
N PRO A 673 0.26 -16.06 7.89
CA PRO A 673 1.57 -15.54 8.22
C PRO A 673 2.06 -14.55 7.16
N THR A 674 2.84 -13.56 7.57
CA THR A 674 3.28 -12.51 6.64
C THR A 674 4.16 -13.07 5.51
N VAL A 675 3.76 -12.82 4.26
CA VAL A 675 4.55 -13.08 3.06
C VAL A 675 4.99 -11.74 2.47
N ALA A 676 6.29 -11.57 2.22
CA ALA A 676 6.84 -10.30 1.76
C ALA A 676 7.55 -10.43 0.40
N ALA A 677 7.33 -9.43 -0.45
CA ALA A 677 8.02 -9.25 -1.72
C ALA A 677 8.64 -7.85 -1.76
N SER A 678 9.79 -7.69 -2.43
CA SER A 678 10.51 -6.41 -2.47
C SER A 678 11.27 -6.20 -3.78
N PHE A 679 11.61 -4.94 -4.06
CA PHE A 679 12.58 -4.57 -5.08
C PHE A 679 13.50 -3.46 -4.56
N GLU A 680 14.64 -3.27 -5.22
CA GLU A 680 15.62 -2.24 -4.83
C GLU A 680 15.89 -1.26 -5.96
N LEU A 681 16.02 0.01 -5.60
CA LEU A 681 16.62 1.05 -6.41
C LEU A 681 18.03 1.28 -5.85
N LYS A 682 19.05 0.82 -6.58
CA LYS A 682 20.45 0.87 -6.15
C LYS A 682 21.26 1.88 -6.95
N PRO A 683 22.07 2.75 -6.32
CA PRO A 683 22.88 3.73 -7.05
C PRO A 683 23.94 3.07 -7.94
N LEU A 684 24.24 3.72 -9.07
CA LEU A 684 25.33 3.40 -9.99
C LEU A 684 26.44 4.44 -9.87
N ILE A 685 27.68 3.97 -9.61
CA ILE A 685 29.05 4.55 -9.69
C ILE A 685 29.25 6.08 -9.54
N SER A 686 28.43 6.96 -10.11
CA SER A 686 28.65 8.40 -10.01
C SER A 686 28.21 9.01 -8.68
N LEU A 687 27.24 8.42 -7.99
CA LEU A 687 26.86 8.81 -6.64
C LEU A 687 27.83 8.11 -5.71
N ASN A 688 29.00 8.72 -5.49
CA ASN A 688 30.01 8.17 -4.58
C ASN A 688 29.43 8.23 -3.16
N GLN A 689 28.60 7.25 -2.81
CA GLN A 689 28.17 6.98 -1.44
C GLN A 689 29.09 5.93 -0.88
N SER A 690 30.22 6.40 -0.37
CA SER A 690 31.14 5.54 0.34
C SER A 690 30.66 5.41 1.78
N VAL A 691 30.13 4.24 2.13
CA VAL A 691 29.86 3.86 3.53
C VAL A 691 31.15 3.74 4.37
N ILE A 692 32.32 4.00 3.79
CA ILE A 692 33.63 3.99 4.45
C ILE A 692 33.81 5.18 5.41
N ASP A 693 33.07 6.28 5.23
CA ASP A 693 33.16 7.44 6.12
C ASP A 693 32.11 7.43 7.25
N CYS A 694 31.11 6.52 7.19
CA CYS A 694 30.10 6.37 8.24
C CYS A 694 30.71 5.77 9.52
N ARG A 695 30.96 6.59 10.55
CA ARG A 695 31.44 6.10 11.86
C ARG A 695 30.53 4.97 12.39
N PRO A 696 31.08 3.94 13.06
CA PRO A 696 30.26 2.91 13.69
C PRO A 696 29.24 3.54 14.65
N SER A 697 27.95 3.31 14.39
CA SER A 697 26.84 3.87 15.20
C SER A 697 26.78 3.29 16.61
N LEU A 698 27.26 2.05 16.78
CA LEU A 698 27.39 1.41 18.08
C LEU A 698 28.71 1.84 18.73
N ARG A 699 28.66 2.83 19.63
CA ARG A 699 29.70 2.91 20.67
C ARG A 699 29.72 1.57 21.39
N LYS A 700 30.88 0.91 21.47
CA LYS A 700 31.09 -0.24 22.35
C LYS A 700 30.80 0.20 23.80
N ILE A 701 29.54 0.08 24.24
CA ILE A 701 29.15 0.28 25.65
C ILE A 701 29.62 -0.91 26.51
N TYR A 702 30.11 -1.99 25.90
CA TYR A 702 30.91 -3.02 26.57
C TYR A 702 32.42 -2.71 26.52
N ARG A 703 32.84 -1.60 27.14
CA ARG A 703 34.23 -1.43 27.60
C ARG A 703 34.31 -1.82 29.08
N SER A 704 34.16 -3.10 29.39
CA SER A 704 34.45 -3.60 30.74
C SER A 704 34.88 -5.06 30.86
N VAL A 705 35.02 -5.83 29.77
CA VAL A 705 35.38 -7.26 29.88
C VAL A 705 36.77 -7.62 29.34
N ASP A 706 37.33 -6.86 28.40
CA ASP A 706 38.66 -7.17 27.82
C ASP A 706 39.87 -6.69 28.65
N ARG A 707 39.67 -6.15 29.86
CA ARG A 707 40.78 -5.74 30.77
C ARG A 707 40.96 -6.62 32.01
N LEU A 708 40.20 -7.70 32.15
CA LEU A 708 40.25 -8.57 33.35
C LEU A 708 40.77 -9.99 33.11
N LEU A 709 41.30 -10.32 31.92
CA LEU A 709 41.85 -11.65 31.62
C LEU A 709 43.38 -11.69 31.42
N HIS A 710 44.10 -10.64 31.82
CA HIS A 710 45.59 -10.61 31.75
C HIS A 710 46.29 -10.38 33.10
N LEU A 711 45.59 -10.57 34.22
CA LEU A 711 46.18 -10.59 35.55
C LEU A 711 45.77 -11.88 36.23
N ASP A 712 46.60 -12.92 36.04
CA ASP A 712 46.87 -13.98 37.01
C ASP A 712 47.62 -15.11 36.31
N TRP A 713 48.91 -14.91 36.00
CA TRP A 713 49.89 -15.99 35.81
C TRP A 713 51.26 -15.35 35.77
N PHE A 714 51.81 -14.95 36.92
CA PHE A 714 53.25 -14.90 37.22
C PHE A 714 53.42 -14.44 38.67
N PHE A 715 53.62 -15.39 39.59
CA PHE A 715 54.68 -15.37 40.62
C PHE A 715 54.48 -16.53 41.60
N LEU A 716 55.23 -17.60 41.38
CA LEU A 716 55.76 -18.52 42.40
C LEU A 716 57.15 -18.97 41.91
N ILE A 717 58.12 -18.05 42.07
CA ILE A 717 59.43 -18.29 42.69
C ILE A 717 59.58 -17.19 43.73
#